data_AF-A0AAU5TA25-F1
#
_entry.id   AF-A0AAU5TA25-F1
#
_cell.length_a   1.000
_cell.length_b   1.000
_cell.length_c   1.000
_cell.angle_alpha   90.00
_cell.angle_beta   90.00
_cell.angle_gamma   90.00
#
_symmetry.space_group_name_H-M   'P 1'
#
loop_
_entity.id
_entity.type
_entity.pdbx_description
1 polymer ?
#
loop_
_entity_poly.entity_id
_entity_poly.type
_entity_poly.pdbx_seq_one_letter_code
_entity_poly.pdbx_strand_id
1 'polypeptide(L)'
;MPQESVRTAGELRARLAELGARWSVSEHLADGEPLPRPSLGLAGPSRPTTAAEAGTVDLRALVGHVSGNPLLTRRRTAHGLLPDPRNGPDPRTGTGTSSRTHTRPGTGGAAALALPTAVDWRERWGWRWITRVKDQNPCESGWAFAAAGLVESMARIEHHVWAVRSEGDVRDGLRLTCGQGCDPETALDWIRDNGGLADPDCRPYTIPPPGLPAERRAAWGSEYTPSWDRSGRTVRITDYVRLGDVGQQKVWLDTVGPLTACLDVYEDFFGLGSGVYHRTSDRLAGGHCVLVVGYDDAAGCWLFKNSWGAGHHTGGYGRIAYGEARIDHWAKCGLTGTNVDPWSKRRLHAGNVYESGNGRGHRNFELAATTGDGSLRHWWREGEAPFAWTPAKTYANDASGQPAFTGTTFNRNTESLHVTTGGRLRHWYYEQSGGAWRDGGAFGPGDAAIGSTPAFIQSDYGKPGNFEVVVRTVDGRLNHWWRINGAPWTWNDGGRFASGIAHFGPALVQTRSRHLDLVATRTDGRMQLWWRDDRDGFAWHPGEVFGSAITSAPCLIEAQYGATDEDTAGNYELCVVAAGGRVEHWWRGNAGGGAWTRGAVFGRDALAVTGMLQGSFGFDLEVIVLRTDRLLQHYRRDGSGRWHAGPLIGPA
;
A
#
# COMPACT_ATOMS: atom_id res chain seq x y z
N MET A 1 48.32 -16.20 15.04
CA MET A 1 47.77 -16.18 16.41
C MET A 1 46.27 -15.95 16.29
N PRO A 2 45.41 -16.65 17.04
CA PRO A 2 43.97 -16.36 17.00
C PRO A 2 43.74 -14.90 17.40
N GLN A 3 42.98 -14.18 16.57
CA GLN A 3 42.64 -12.78 16.81
C GLN A 3 41.84 -12.69 18.13
N GLU A 4 42.26 -11.81 19.05
CA GLU A 4 41.52 -11.54 20.28
C GLU A 4 40.14 -10.95 19.94
N SER A 5 39.13 -11.26 20.76
CA SER A 5 37.77 -10.75 20.55
C SER A 5 37.72 -9.27 20.92
N VAL A 6 37.23 -8.46 19.98
CA VAL A 6 37.06 -7.02 20.16
C VAL A 6 35.76 -6.76 20.92
N ARG A 7 35.86 -6.09 22.07
CA ARG A 7 34.74 -5.85 22.98
C ARG A 7 34.19 -4.44 22.86
N THR A 8 35.07 -3.46 22.66
CA THR A 8 34.70 -2.04 22.64
C THR A 8 34.88 -1.41 21.25
N ALA A 9 34.19 -0.28 21.02
CA ALA A 9 34.35 0.48 19.79
C ALA A 9 35.76 1.03 19.62
N GLY A 10 36.44 1.44 20.71
CA GLY A 10 37.81 1.95 20.68
C GLY A 10 38.83 0.87 20.31
N GLU A 11 38.69 -0.34 20.86
CA GLU A 11 39.50 -1.49 20.44
C GLU A 11 39.32 -1.79 18.95
N LEU A 12 38.08 -1.74 18.45
CA LEU A 12 37.81 -1.95 17.03
C LEU A 12 38.45 -0.85 16.17
N ARG A 13 38.35 0.42 16.56
CA ARG A 13 39.00 1.53 15.85
C ARG A 13 40.50 1.35 15.76
N ALA A 14 41.17 1.05 16.89
CA ALA A 14 42.60 0.79 16.92
C ALA A 14 42.97 -0.37 15.98
N ARG A 15 42.18 -1.46 16.02
CA ARG A 15 42.41 -2.62 15.16
C ARG A 15 42.23 -2.31 13.68
N LEU A 16 41.19 -1.57 13.30
CA LEU A 16 40.96 -1.16 11.91
C LEU A 16 42.08 -0.23 11.42
N ALA A 17 42.59 0.66 12.28
CA ALA A 17 43.72 1.53 11.95
C ALA A 17 45.02 0.72 11.73
N GLU A 18 45.33 -0.25 12.60
CA GLU A 18 46.48 -1.17 12.44
C GLU A 18 46.43 -1.94 11.12
N LEU A 19 45.23 -2.38 10.72
CA LEU A 19 45.02 -3.15 9.49
C LEU A 19 44.95 -2.28 8.23
N GLY A 20 44.96 -0.94 8.37
CA GLY A 20 44.71 -0.04 7.24
C GLY A 20 43.36 -0.29 6.57
N ALA A 21 42.33 -0.56 7.38
CA ALA A 21 41.01 -0.96 6.90
C ALA A 21 40.36 0.14 6.05
N ARG A 22 39.52 -0.27 5.08
CA ARG A 22 38.82 0.61 4.14
C ARG A 22 37.50 1.18 4.68
N TRP A 23 37.21 0.93 5.96
CA TRP A 23 36.00 1.37 6.64
C TRP A 23 36.31 1.66 8.11
N SER A 24 35.41 2.41 8.76
CA SER A 24 35.58 2.86 10.13
C SER A 24 34.40 2.45 11.01
N VAL A 25 34.66 2.31 12.31
CA VAL A 25 33.63 2.14 13.33
C VAL A 25 32.66 3.31 13.30
N SER A 26 31.39 3.02 13.54
CA SER A 26 30.31 3.98 13.67
C SER A 26 30.72 5.20 14.47
N GLU A 27 30.49 6.36 13.88
CA GLU A 27 30.67 7.67 14.47
C GLU A 27 29.80 7.89 15.71
N HIS A 28 28.77 7.07 15.91
CA HIS A 28 27.84 7.15 17.04
C HIS A 28 28.30 6.36 18.27
N LEU A 29 29.35 5.54 18.17
CA LEU A 29 29.86 4.74 19.30
C LEU A 29 31.05 5.45 19.96
N ALA A 30 31.00 5.69 21.26
CA ALA A 30 32.18 6.20 21.99
C ALA A 30 33.21 5.08 22.22
N ASP A 31 34.51 5.41 22.34
CA ASP A 31 35.58 4.40 22.44
C ASP A 31 35.37 3.37 23.57
N GLY A 32 34.85 3.82 24.71
CA GLY A 32 34.58 2.96 25.87
C GLY A 32 33.29 2.15 25.78
N GLU A 33 32.45 2.38 24.76
CA GLU A 33 31.19 1.67 24.61
C GLU A 33 31.41 0.26 24.06
N PRO A 34 30.68 -0.75 24.57
CA PRO A 34 30.70 -2.08 24.01
C PRO A 34 30.12 -2.07 22.59
N LEU A 35 30.66 -2.90 21.71
CA LEU A 35 30.05 -3.12 20.40
C LEU A 35 28.64 -3.69 20.56
N PRO A 36 27.62 -3.12 19.90
CA PRO A 36 26.26 -3.63 20.00
C PRO A 36 26.17 -4.99 19.30
N ARG A 37 25.70 -6.03 20.00
CA ARG A 37 25.61 -7.41 19.48
C ARG A 37 24.15 -7.86 19.37
N PRO A 38 23.40 -7.34 18.39
CA PRO A 38 22.03 -7.78 18.13
C PRO A 38 22.00 -9.26 17.73
N SER A 39 20.84 -9.88 17.95
CA SER A 39 20.63 -11.30 17.69
C SER A 39 20.75 -11.63 16.20
N LEU A 40 21.34 -12.78 15.87
CA LEU A 40 21.63 -13.22 14.50
C LEU A 40 20.74 -14.40 14.12
N GLY A 41 20.10 -14.34 12.94
CA GLY A 41 18.93 -15.15 12.62
C GLY A 41 19.08 -16.29 11.63
N LEU A 42 20.28 -16.54 11.11
CA LEU A 42 20.53 -17.59 10.12
C LEU A 42 21.20 -18.79 10.80
N ALA A 43 20.42 -19.55 11.57
CA ALA A 43 20.84 -20.81 12.18
C ALA A 43 19.62 -21.73 12.38
N GLY A 44 19.57 -22.83 11.64
CA GLY A 44 18.47 -23.80 11.62
C GLY A 44 18.77 -24.95 10.64
N PRO A 45 17.85 -25.92 10.43
CA PRO A 45 18.03 -26.98 9.43
C PRO A 45 17.94 -26.47 7.98
N SER A 46 17.29 -25.32 7.78
CA SER A 46 17.12 -24.69 6.47
C SER A 46 18.37 -23.92 6.05
N ARG A 47 18.81 -24.10 4.81
CA ARG A 47 19.91 -23.36 4.21
C ARG A 47 19.40 -22.59 2.99
N PRO A 48 19.74 -21.30 2.84
CA PRO A 48 19.41 -20.56 1.62
C PRO A 48 20.01 -21.24 0.39
N THR A 49 19.33 -21.11 -0.74
CA THR A 49 19.85 -21.55 -2.04
C THR A 49 21.15 -20.80 -2.33
N THR A 50 22.17 -21.50 -2.81
CA THR A 50 23.42 -20.85 -3.23
C THR A 50 23.26 -20.15 -4.58
N ALA A 51 24.09 -19.15 -4.86
CA ALA A 51 24.11 -18.47 -6.14
C ALA A 51 24.41 -19.41 -7.32
N ALA A 52 25.16 -20.49 -7.09
CA ALA A 52 25.48 -21.50 -8.10
C ALA A 52 24.29 -22.45 -8.40
N GLU A 53 23.44 -22.71 -7.41
CA GLU A 53 22.21 -23.50 -7.59
C GLU A 53 21.09 -22.67 -8.22
N ALA A 54 21.10 -21.35 -8.03
CA ALA A 54 20.19 -20.46 -8.71
C ALA A 54 20.49 -20.40 -10.21
N GLY A 55 19.59 -20.95 -11.02
CA GLY A 55 19.66 -20.86 -12.47
C GLY A 55 19.45 -19.43 -13.00
N THR A 56 19.64 -19.26 -14.30
CA THR A 56 19.37 -17.99 -14.98
C THR A 56 17.88 -17.71 -15.05
N VAL A 57 17.51 -16.45 -14.77
CA VAL A 57 16.11 -16.00 -14.82
C VAL A 57 15.80 -15.36 -16.17
N ASP A 58 14.69 -15.76 -16.81
CA ASP A 58 14.13 -15.04 -17.97
C ASP A 58 13.30 -13.84 -17.49
N LEU A 59 13.96 -12.70 -17.35
CA LEU A 59 13.33 -11.44 -16.96
C LEU A 59 12.26 -10.98 -17.95
N ARG A 60 12.40 -11.27 -19.26
CA ARG A 60 11.40 -10.87 -20.24
C ARG A 60 10.12 -11.67 -20.08
N ALA A 61 10.22 -12.97 -19.78
CA ALA A 61 9.04 -13.78 -19.46
C ALA A 61 8.31 -13.28 -18.20
N LEU A 62 9.05 -12.89 -17.17
CA LEU A 62 8.49 -12.43 -15.90
C LEU A 62 7.87 -11.04 -15.98
N VAL A 63 8.60 -10.06 -16.55
CA VAL A 63 8.24 -8.64 -16.47
C VAL A 63 8.01 -7.99 -17.84
N GLY A 64 7.88 -8.79 -18.90
CA GLY A 64 7.58 -8.36 -20.27
C GLY A 64 6.16 -7.85 -20.52
N HIS A 65 5.52 -7.31 -19.48
CA HIS A 65 4.22 -6.66 -19.54
C HIS A 65 4.27 -5.28 -18.86
N VAL A 66 3.35 -4.40 -19.27
CA VAL A 66 3.24 -3.04 -18.73
C VAL A 66 2.94 -3.12 -17.22
N SER A 67 3.72 -2.38 -16.42
CA SER A 67 3.47 -2.23 -15.00
C SER A 67 2.46 -1.11 -14.75
N GLY A 68 1.63 -1.26 -13.72
CA GLY A 68 0.82 -0.16 -13.17
C GLY A 68 1.68 1.02 -12.70
N ASN A 69 2.95 0.76 -12.34
CA ASN A 69 3.94 1.79 -12.08
C ASN A 69 4.56 2.30 -13.41
N PRO A 70 4.20 3.51 -13.88
CA PRO A 70 4.69 4.03 -15.15
C PRO A 70 6.20 4.26 -15.16
N LEU A 71 6.83 4.45 -14.00
CA LEU A 71 8.28 4.64 -13.87
C LEU A 71 9.02 3.33 -14.16
N LEU A 72 8.51 2.21 -13.63
CA LEU A 72 9.00 0.88 -13.96
C LEU A 72 8.77 0.52 -15.43
N THR A 73 7.60 0.85 -15.99
CA THR A 73 7.32 0.63 -17.42
C THR A 73 8.36 1.33 -18.30
N ARG A 74 8.73 2.57 -17.98
CA ARG A 74 9.80 3.29 -18.70
C ARG A 74 11.16 2.62 -18.53
N ARG A 75 11.52 2.16 -17.32
CA ARG A 75 12.79 1.43 -17.10
C ARG A 75 12.83 0.12 -17.88
N ARG A 76 11.78 -0.70 -17.80
CA ARG A 76 11.70 -1.98 -18.52
C ARG A 76 11.78 -1.79 -20.04
N THR A 77 11.17 -0.73 -20.56
CA THR A 77 11.33 -0.32 -21.96
C THR A 77 12.78 0.01 -22.31
N ALA A 78 13.47 0.81 -21.47
CA ALA A 78 14.87 1.17 -21.71
C ALA A 78 15.83 -0.04 -21.70
N HIS A 79 15.45 -1.10 -20.97
CA HIS A 79 16.13 -2.40 -20.96
C HIS A 79 15.72 -3.34 -22.10
N GLY A 80 14.81 -2.93 -22.99
CA GLY A 80 14.27 -3.80 -24.04
C GLY A 80 13.46 -4.98 -23.51
N LEU A 81 13.00 -4.94 -22.25
CA LEU A 81 12.10 -5.93 -21.66
C LEU A 81 10.67 -5.74 -22.15
N LEU A 82 10.31 -4.51 -22.55
CA LEU A 82 9.05 -4.16 -23.19
C LEU A 82 9.28 -3.66 -24.61
N PRO A 83 8.29 -3.80 -25.51
CA PRO A 83 8.29 -3.11 -26.80
C PRO A 83 8.35 -1.59 -26.59
N ASP A 84 9.05 -0.86 -27.47
CA ASP A 84 9.17 0.60 -27.39
C ASP A 84 7.81 1.31 -27.61
N PRO A 85 7.27 2.03 -26.60
CA PRO A 85 5.98 2.69 -26.67
C PRO A 85 5.99 3.97 -27.52
N ARG A 86 7.13 4.43 -28.06
CA ARG A 86 7.19 5.60 -28.97
C ARG A 86 6.39 5.42 -30.27
N ASN A 87 5.84 4.22 -30.52
CA ASN A 87 5.05 3.90 -31.70
C ASN A 87 3.55 3.62 -31.42
N GLY A 88 2.99 4.02 -30.26
CA GLY A 88 1.55 3.82 -30.00
C GLY A 88 0.88 4.89 -29.11
N PRO A 89 -0.41 5.23 -29.34
CA PRO A 89 -1.17 6.14 -28.47
C PRO A 89 -1.36 5.57 -27.06
N ASP A 90 -1.51 6.43 -26.03
CA ASP A 90 -1.85 6.00 -24.66
C ASP A 90 -3.17 5.21 -24.67
N PRO A 91 -3.15 3.89 -24.42
CA PRO A 91 -4.33 3.05 -24.53
C PRO A 91 -5.44 3.42 -23.53
N ARG A 92 -5.13 4.22 -22.49
CA ARG A 92 -6.12 4.72 -21.51
C ARG A 92 -6.97 5.90 -22.00
N THR A 93 -6.67 6.46 -23.18
CA THR A 93 -7.30 7.70 -23.69
C THR A 93 -8.32 7.50 -24.81
N GLY A 94 -8.77 6.25 -25.01
CA GLY A 94 -9.64 5.80 -26.11
C GLY A 94 -10.46 6.89 -26.82
N THR A 95 -9.93 7.37 -27.95
CA THR A 95 -10.69 8.06 -28.99
C THR A 95 -10.20 7.56 -30.36
N GLY A 96 -11.14 7.18 -31.22
CA GLY A 96 -10.88 6.48 -32.48
C GLY A 96 -10.41 7.35 -33.64
N THR A 97 -9.75 6.66 -34.58
CA THR A 97 -9.52 6.93 -36.01
C THR A 97 -8.71 8.17 -36.42
N SER A 98 -7.51 7.91 -36.97
CA SER A 98 -7.09 8.49 -38.25
C SER A 98 -6.09 7.57 -38.94
N SER A 99 -6.49 7.05 -40.10
CA SER A 99 -5.58 6.58 -41.15
C SER A 99 -4.65 7.73 -41.56
N ARG A 100 -3.35 7.47 -41.64
CA ARG A 100 -2.43 8.22 -42.51
C ARG A 100 -1.13 7.45 -42.73
N THR A 101 -0.92 7.08 -43.98
CA THR A 101 0.32 6.61 -44.59
C THR A 101 1.41 7.68 -44.49
N HIS A 102 2.63 7.32 -44.05
CA HIS A 102 3.89 7.83 -44.60
C HIS A 102 5.15 7.11 -44.07
N THR A 103 5.86 6.50 -45.04
CA THR A 103 7.33 6.43 -45.24
C THR A 103 8.30 6.20 -44.07
N ARG A 104 9.03 5.07 -44.19
CA ARG A 104 10.31 4.75 -43.50
C ARG A 104 11.34 5.88 -43.61
N PRO A 105 12.15 6.07 -42.56
CA PRO A 105 13.59 5.90 -42.76
C PRO A 105 14.31 5.17 -41.62
N GLY A 106 15.42 4.51 -41.97
CA GLY A 106 16.61 4.38 -41.13
C GLY A 106 16.66 3.25 -40.10
N THR A 107 17.38 2.19 -40.43
CA THR A 107 17.96 1.23 -39.47
C THR A 107 19.01 1.91 -38.61
N GLY A 108 18.62 2.42 -37.44
CA GLY A 108 19.53 2.79 -36.36
C GLY A 108 19.36 1.78 -35.23
N GLY A 109 20.38 0.97 -34.97
CA GLY A 109 20.39 0.04 -33.83
C GLY A 109 20.19 0.81 -32.53
N ALA A 110 19.18 0.46 -31.76
CA ALA A 110 19.01 0.97 -30.42
C ALA A 110 20.16 0.43 -29.57
N ALA A 111 21.13 1.30 -29.24
CA ALA A 111 22.11 0.99 -28.20
C ALA A 111 21.34 0.66 -26.92
N ALA A 112 21.54 -0.53 -26.37
CA ALA A 112 21.04 -0.88 -25.05
C ALA A 112 21.55 0.19 -24.07
N LEU A 113 20.65 0.93 -23.43
CA LEU A 113 21.03 1.92 -22.43
C LEU A 113 21.74 1.17 -21.29
N ALA A 114 22.95 1.61 -20.95
CA ALA A 114 23.72 1.01 -19.87
C ALA A 114 22.93 1.02 -18.55
N LEU A 115 23.12 -0.02 -17.74
CA LEU A 115 22.61 -0.10 -16.37
C LEU A 115 22.98 1.18 -15.60
N PRO A 116 22.09 1.74 -14.76
CA PRO A 116 22.46 2.83 -13.86
C PRO A 116 23.64 2.39 -13.00
N THR A 117 24.59 3.29 -12.74
CA THR A 117 25.73 2.99 -11.86
C THR A 117 25.33 2.91 -10.38
N ALA A 118 24.11 3.34 -10.04
CA ALA A 118 23.56 3.19 -8.71
C ALA A 118 22.02 3.10 -8.76
N VAL A 119 21.47 2.32 -7.83
CA VAL A 119 20.03 2.24 -7.54
C VAL A 119 19.86 2.35 -6.04
N ASP A 120 18.91 3.16 -5.59
CA ASP A 120 18.52 3.26 -4.19
C ASP A 120 16.99 3.36 -4.11
N TRP A 121 16.34 2.36 -3.54
CA TRP A 121 14.88 2.34 -3.39
C TRP A 121 14.37 3.14 -2.20
N ARG A 122 15.25 3.56 -1.27
CA ARG A 122 14.84 4.40 -0.13
C ARG A 122 14.23 5.70 -0.63
N GLU A 123 14.84 6.27 -1.67
CA GLU A 123 14.32 7.40 -2.41
C GLU A 123 14.64 7.26 -3.90
N ARG A 124 13.62 7.00 -4.72
CA ARG A 124 13.76 6.77 -6.15
C ARG A 124 12.71 7.54 -6.92
N TRP A 125 13.14 8.29 -7.93
CA TRP A 125 12.26 9.13 -8.78
C TRP A 125 11.45 10.18 -7.97
N GLY A 126 12.01 10.70 -6.88
CA GLY A 126 11.34 11.65 -5.99
C GLY A 126 10.30 11.02 -5.06
N TRP A 127 10.25 9.68 -4.98
CA TRP A 127 9.33 8.93 -4.13
C TRP A 127 10.08 8.02 -3.18
N ARG A 128 9.51 7.82 -1.99
CA ARG A 128 9.94 6.82 -1.02
C ARG A 128 9.16 5.52 -1.25
N TRP A 129 9.88 4.39 -1.25
CA TRP A 129 9.31 3.08 -1.57
C TRP A 129 9.47 2.05 -0.45
N ILE A 130 10.33 2.33 0.52
CA ILE A 130 10.69 1.40 1.60
C ILE A 130 10.08 1.89 2.90
N THR A 131 9.36 1.00 3.60
CA THR A 131 8.82 1.23 4.96
C THR A 131 9.94 1.50 5.96
N ARG A 132 9.61 2.03 7.14
CA ARG A 132 10.62 2.32 8.17
C ARG A 132 11.33 1.06 8.67
N VAL A 133 12.52 1.25 9.23
CA VAL A 133 13.31 0.18 9.84
C VAL A 133 12.63 -0.28 11.14
N LYS A 134 12.53 -1.60 11.31
CA LYS A 134 11.99 -2.25 12.51
C LYS A 134 13.12 -2.97 13.26
N ASP A 135 12.80 -3.52 14.42
CA ASP A 135 13.74 -4.21 15.30
C ASP A 135 13.28 -5.64 15.62
N GLN A 136 14.12 -6.61 15.29
CA GLN A 136 13.89 -8.04 15.53
C GLN A 136 14.27 -8.49 16.93
N ASN A 137 15.09 -7.71 17.64
CA ASN A 137 15.72 -8.17 18.86
C ASN A 137 14.67 -8.52 19.92
N PRO A 138 14.90 -9.58 20.74
CA PRO A 138 16.09 -10.43 20.76
C PRO A 138 15.96 -11.71 19.90
N CYS A 139 15.01 -11.78 18.96
CA CYS A 139 14.48 -13.05 18.48
C CYS A 139 15.01 -13.60 17.16
N GLU A 140 16.26 -13.29 16.78
CA GLU A 140 16.94 -14.02 15.68
C GLU A 140 16.10 -14.12 14.37
N SER A 141 15.22 -13.14 14.11
CA SER A 141 14.15 -13.28 13.11
C SER A 141 14.45 -12.56 11.79
N GLY A 142 15.73 -12.28 11.47
CA GLY A 142 16.12 -11.44 10.32
C GLY A 142 15.58 -11.94 8.99
N TRP A 143 15.42 -13.25 8.87
CA TRP A 143 14.75 -13.91 7.76
C TRP A 143 13.29 -13.45 7.57
N ALA A 144 12.52 -13.30 8.65
CA ALA A 144 11.13 -12.86 8.63
C ALA A 144 11.02 -11.37 8.30
N PHE A 145 11.91 -10.55 8.85
CA PHE A 145 11.97 -9.11 8.56
C PHE A 145 12.39 -8.84 7.11
N ALA A 146 13.34 -9.60 6.57
CA ALA A 146 13.72 -9.49 5.16
C ALA A 146 12.54 -9.86 4.24
N ALA A 147 11.83 -10.97 4.52
CA ALA A 147 10.67 -11.39 3.74
C ALA A 147 9.50 -10.39 3.85
N ALA A 148 9.18 -9.92 5.06
CA ALA A 148 8.15 -8.90 5.27
C ALA A 148 8.51 -7.60 4.56
N GLY A 149 9.75 -7.13 4.70
CA GLY A 149 10.24 -5.93 4.02
C GLY A 149 10.17 -6.03 2.49
N LEU A 150 10.39 -7.21 1.92
CA LEU A 150 10.20 -7.44 0.49
C LEU A 150 8.73 -7.30 0.08
N VAL A 151 7.81 -7.95 0.81
CA VAL A 151 6.36 -7.87 0.55
C VAL A 151 5.84 -6.43 0.68
N GLU A 152 6.23 -5.73 1.73
CA GLU A 152 5.88 -4.32 1.98
C GLU A 152 6.36 -3.42 0.83
N SER A 153 7.62 -3.58 0.41
CA SER A 153 8.23 -2.78 -0.65
C SER A 153 7.54 -3.01 -1.97
N MET A 154 7.24 -4.26 -2.31
CA MET A 154 6.59 -4.59 -3.57
C MET A 154 5.13 -4.14 -3.61
N ALA A 155 4.39 -4.20 -2.49
CA ALA A 155 3.06 -3.59 -2.40
C ALA A 155 3.12 -2.08 -2.69
N ARG A 156 4.12 -1.37 -2.16
CA ARG A 156 4.32 0.06 -2.44
C ARG A 156 4.71 0.31 -3.89
N ILE A 157 5.59 -0.50 -4.47
CA ILE A 157 6.10 -0.35 -5.84
C ILE A 157 5.03 -0.67 -6.89
N GLU A 158 4.25 -1.73 -6.70
CA GLU A 158 3.25 -2.19 -7.69
C GLU A 158 1.91 -1.48 -7.54
N HIS A 159 1.51 -1.16 -6.30
CA HIS A 159 0.18 -0.62 -5.99
C HIS A 159 0.19 0.78 -5.40
N HIS A 160 1.35 1.42 -5.28
CA HIS A 160 1.47 2.81 -4.82
C HIS A 160 0.89 3.03 -3.41
N VAL A 161 0.79 1.99 -2.58
CA VAL A 161 0.17 2.03 -1.25
C VAL A 161 1.13 1.55 -0.18
N TRP A 162 1.17 2.25 0.96
CA TRP A 162 1.89 1.77 2.14
C TRP A 162 1.15 0.59 2.76
N ALA A 163 1.82 -0.55 2.93
CA ALA A 163 1.22 -1.77 3.45
C ALA A 163 2.15 -2.45 4.47
N VAL A 164 2.22 -1.92 5.69
CA VAL A 164 3.00 -2.55 6.79
C VAL A 164 2.52 -3.96 7.03
N ARG A 165 3.46 -4.91 7.13
CA ARG A 165 3.24 -6.33 7.35
C ARG A 165 3.81 -6.78 8.68
N SER A 166 3.36 -7.94 9.14
CA SER A 166 3.78 -8.52 10.41
C SER A 166 4.80 -9.63 10.23
N GLU A 167 5.96 -9.45 10.82
CA GLU A 167 6.96 -10.49 10.99
C GLU A 167 6.50 -11.58 11.97
N GLY A 168 5.63 -11.23 12.93
CA GLY A 168 5.07 -12.19 13.89
C GLY A 168 4.09 -13.15 13.24
N ASP A 169 3.39 -12.71 12.19
CA ASP A 169 2.47 -13.55 11.42
C ASP A 169 3.19 -14.75 10.80
N VAL A 170 4.32 -14.50 10.12
CA VAL A 170 5.12 -15.58 9.51
C VAL A 170 5.94 -16.37 10.52
N ARG A 171 6.58 -15.71 11.51
CA ARG A 171 7.40 -16.40 12.53
C ARG A 171 6.58 -17.40 13.34
N ASP A 172 5.50 -16.90 13.93
CA ASP A 172 4.66 -17.73 14.80
C ASP A 172 3.83 -18.71 13.97
N GLY A 173 3.46 -18.34 12.74
CA GLY A 173 2.78 -19.21 11.79
C GLY A 173 3.61 -20.41 11.35
N LEU A 174 4.93 -20.25 11.22
CA LEU A 174 5.89 -21.33 11.06
C LEU A 174 6.17 -22.11 12.36
N ARG A 175 5.58 -21.68 13.48
CA ARG A 175 5.75 -22.25 14.83
C ARG A 175 7.20 -22.20 15.32
N LEU A 176 7.95 -21.19 14.91
CA LEU A 176 9.32 -20.96 15.35
C LEU A 176 9.35 -20.10 16.62
N THR A 177 10.23 -20.45 17.56
CA THR A 177 10.48 -19.68 18.78
C THR A 177 11.48 -18.55 18.52
N CYS A 178 11.62 -17.67 19.50
CA CYS A 178 12.48 -16.49 19.45
C CYS A 178 13.97 -16.82 19.21
N GLY A 179 14.48 -17.96 19.65
CA GLY A 179 15.87 -18.36 19.38
C GLY A 179 16.06 -19.28 18.18
N GLN A 180 15.05 -19.42 17.32
CA GLN A 180 15.11 -20.31 16.16
C GLN A 180 15.28 -19.49 14.88
N GLY A 181 16.48 -19.56 14.31
CA GLY A 181 16.76 -19.00 13.00
C GLY A 181 16.11 -19.78 11.86
N CYS A 182 16.01 -19.14 10.71
CA CYS A 182 15.44 -19.68 9.47
C CYS A 182 16.01 -18.90 8.28
N ASP A 183 15.40 -19.03 7.11
CA ASP A 183 15.79 -18.35 5.88
C ASP A 183 14.58 -17.66 5.19
N PRO A 184 14.82 -16.63 4.35
CA PRO A 184 13.75 -15.92 3.67
C PRO A 184 12.93 -16.77 2.69
N GLU A 185 13.48 -17.84 2.12
CA GLU A 185 12.75 -18.69 1.15
C GLU A 185 11.65 -19.47 1.86
N THR A 186 11.98 -20.10 3.00
CA THR A 186 10.98 -20.76 3.87
C THR A 186 9.86 -19.80 4.29
N ALA A 187 10.21 -18.55 4.61
CA ALA A 187 9.24 -17.52 4.94
C ALA A 187 8.34 -17.15 3.76
N LEU A 188 8.93 -16.95 2.57
CA LEU A 188 8.19 -16.64 1.35
C LEU A 188 7.29 -17.80 0.91
N ASP A 189 7.75 -19.05 1.05
CA ASP A 189 6.92 -20.23 0.81
C ASP A 189 5.70 -20.25 1.74
N TRP A 190 5.90 -20.01 3.05
CA TRP A 190 4.79 -19.92 3.99
C TRP A 190 3.82 -18.78 3.64
N ILE A 191 4.35 -17.61 3.27
CA ILE A 191 3.51 -16.45 2.88
C ILE A 191 2.66 -16.79 1.65
N ARG A 192 3.25 -17.43 0.63
CA ARG A 192 2.53 -17.89 -0.57
C ARG A 192 1.44 -18.87 -0.20
N ASP A 193 1.79 -19.90 0.55
CA ASP A 193 0.92 -21.06 0.78
C ASP A 193 -0.15 -20.79 1.85
N ASN A 194 0.05 -19.78 2.71
CA ASN A 194 -0.87 -19.42 3.80
C ASN A 194 -1.73 -18.17 3.50
N GLY A 195 -1.95 -17.85 2.23
CA GLY A 195 -2.88 -16.80 1.81
C GLY A 195 -2.37 -15.36 2.03
N GLY A 196 -1.05 -15.17 2.04
CA GLY A 196 -0.36 -13.89 2.15
C GLY A 196 0.11 -13.55 3.57
N LEU A 197 0.73 -12.38 3.70
CA LEU A 197 1.27 -11.86 4.95
C LEU A 197 0.35 -10.79 5.54
N ALA A 198 -0.08 -10.98 6.79
CA ALA A 198 -1.02 -10.10 7.47
C ALA A 198 -0.35 -8.82 8.00
N ASP A 199 -1.16 -7.82 8.34
CA ASP A 199 -0.68 -6.61 9.02
C ASP A 199 -0.49 -6.81 10.54
N PRO A 200 0.25 -5.91 11.23
CA PRO A 200 0.57 -6.05 12.65
C PRO A 200 -0.63 -6.10 13.60
N ASP A 201 -1.79 -5.53 13.24
CA ASP A 201 -2.97 -5.57 14.12
C ASP A 201 -3.66 -6.95 14.09
N CYS A 202 -3.44 -7.74 13.03
CA CYS A 202 -3.89 -9.15 12.94
C CYS A 202 -3.05 -10.06 13.83
N ARG A 203 -1.74 -9.91 13.76
CA ARG A 203 -0.78 -10.65 14.57
C ARG A 203 0.43 -9.77 14.81
N PRO A 204 0.65 -9.17 15.99
CA PRO A 204 1.83 -8.34 16.21
C PRO A 204 3.10 -9.19 16.29
N TYR A 205 4.24 -8.60 15.96
CA TYR A 205 5.54 -9.20 16.30
C TYR A 205 5.77 -9.04 17.81
N THR A 206 5.86 -10.17 18.49
CA THR A 206 5.97 -10.23 19.95
C THR A 206 7.37 -10.71 20.34
N ILE A 207 7.88 -10.19 21.46
CA ILE A 207 9.19 -10.54 22.01
C ILE A 207 9.04 -11.09 23.44
N PRO A 208 10.02 -11.85 23.94
CA PRO A 208 10.01 -12.34 25.32
C PRO A 208 9.85 -11.20 26.32
N PRO A 209 9.16 -11.44 27.45
CA PRO A 209 9.03 -10.44 28.50
C PRO A 209 10.41 -10.04 29.06
N PRO A 210 10.58 -8.77 29.47
CA PRO A 210 11.82 -8.31 30.09
C PRO A 210 12.22 -9.17 31.30
N GLY A 211 13.51 -9.39 31.48
CA GLY A 211 14.05 -10.15 32.62
C GLY A 211 13.96 -11.68 32.48
N LEU A 212 13.36 -12.22 31.41
CA LEU A 212 13.37 -13.66 31.17
C LEU A 212 14.82 -14.15 30.98
N PRO A 213 15.27 -15.23 31.67
CA PRO A 213 16.61 -15.80 31.50
C PRO A 213 16.92 -16.19 30.05
N ALA A 214 18.18 -16.12 29.64
CA ALA A 214 18.60 -16.26 28.24
C ALA A 214 18.14 -17.59 27.61
N GLU A 215 18.30 -18.69 28.34
CA GLU A 215 17.89 -20.03 27.94
C GLU A 215 16.37 -20.13 27.72
N ARG A 216 15.58 -19.40 28.52
CA ARG A 216 14.12 -19.34 28.37
C ARG A 216 13.69 -18.36 27.27
N ARG A 217 14.49 -17.34 26.97
CA ARG A 217 14.23 -16.42 25.83
C ARG A 217 14.32 -17.17 24.51
N ALA A 218 15.33 -18.01 24.31
CA ALA A 218 15.50 -18.78 23.08
C ALA A 218 14.32 -19.73 22.81
N ALA A 219 13.76 -20.33 23.87
CA ALA A 219 12.59 -21.20 23.79
C ALA A 219 11.23 -20.47 23.82
N TRP A 220 11.23 -19.13 23.94
CA TRP A 220 9.99 -18.38 24.02
C TRP A 220 9.28 -18.38 22.67
N GLY A 221 8.03 -18.82 22.66
CA GLY A 221 7.14 -18.77 21.52
C GLY A 221 5.74 -18.38 21.98
N SER A 222 4.98 -17.79 21.07
CA SER A 222 3.58 -17.45 21.31
C SER A 222 2.69 -18.33 20.45
N GLU A 223 1.58 -18.80 21.02
CA GLU A 223 0.56 -19.53 20.26
C GLU A 223 0.09 -18.68 19.07
N TYR A 224 0.03 -19.31 17.89
CA TYR A 224 -0.35 -18.63 16.66
C TYR A 224 -1.86 -18.48 16.56
N THR A 225 -2.34 -17.33 17.01
CA THR A 225 -3.75 -16.94 17.06
C THR A 225 -3.95 -15.60 16.34
N PRO A 226 -3.87 -15.56 14.99
CA PRO A 226 -4.13 -14.33 14.26
C PRO A 226 -5.61 -13.93 14.39
N SER A 227 -5.92 -12.67 14.10
CA SER A 227 -7.31 -12.22 14.03
C SER A 227 -8.11 -13.06 13.01
N TRP A 228 -9.38 -13.30 13.31
CA TRP A 228 -10.22 -14.18 12.51
C TRP A 228 -10.46 -13.66 11.08
N ASP A 229 -10.28 -12.36 10.83
CA ASP A 229 -10.39 -11.69 9.53
C ASP A 229 -9.06 -11.59 8.77
N ARG A 230 -8.01 -12.30 9.22
CA ARG A 230 -6.67 -12.31 8.60
C ARG A 230 -6.71 -12.41 7.08
N SER A 231 -7.60 -13.25 6.53
CA SER A 231 -7.70 -13.53 5.09
C SER A 231 -7.98 -12.28 4.22
N GLY A 232 -8.64 -11.26 4.79
CA GLY A 232 -8.88 -9.97 4.14
C GLY A 232 -7.95 -8.84 4.56
N ARG A 233 -6.87 -9.16 5.29
CA ARG A 233 -5.85 -8.22 5.77
C ARG A 233 -4.43 -8.62 5.37
N THR A 234 -4.31 -9.44 4.33
CA THR A 234 -3.03 -9.95 3.84
C THR A 234 -2.58 -9.32 2.53
N VAL A 235 -1.28 -9.12 2.35
CA VAL A 235 -0.72 -8.99 1.00
C VAL A 235 -0.37 -10.39 0.52
N ARG A 236 -1.07 -10.87 -0.50
CA ARG A 236 -0.75 -12.17 -1.13
C ARG A 236 0.40 -11.99 -2.10
N ILE A 237 1.19 -13.05 -2.28
CA ILE A 237 2.23 -13.14 -3.30
C ILE A 237 1.91 -14.32 -4.21
N THR A 238 2.31 -14.24 -5.49
CA THR A 238 2.16 -15.37 -6.41
C THR A 238 3.31 -16.36 -6.24
N ASP A 239 4.54 -15.85 -6.40
CA ASP A 239 5.77 -16.64 -6.25
C ASP A 239 6.96 -15.70 -6.03
N TYR A 240 8.15 -16.27 -5.81
CA TYR A 240 9.41 -15.55 -5.74
C TYR A 240 10.47 -16.15 -6.66
N VAL A 241 11.48 -15.36 -6.96
CA VAL A 241 12.54 -15.66 -7.92
C VAL A 241 13.87 -15.63 -7.21
N ARG A 242 14.68 -16.68 -7.42
CA ARG A 242 16.05 -16.78 -6.94
C ARG A 242 17.01 -16.24 -7.99
N LEU A 243 17.88 -15.32 -7.60
CA LEU A 243 18.86 -14.69 -8.49
C LEU A 243 20.27 -14.98 -7.96
N GLY A 244 21.05 -15.78 -8.69
CA GLY A 244 22.44 -16.08 -8.36
C GLY A 244 23.44 -15.11 -8.98
N ASP A 245 23.18 -14.66 -10.22
CA ASP A 245 24.07 -13.77 -10.95
C ASP A 245 23.94 -12.31 -10.47
N VAL A 246 25.07 -11.69 -10.12
CA VAL A 246 25.15 -10.29 -9.65
C VAL A 246 24.65 -9.31 -10.71
N GLY A 247 24.92 -9.57 -11.99
CA GLY A 247 24.40 -8.76 -13.09
C GLY A 247 22.87 -8.78 -13.14
N GLN A 248 22.27 -9.97 -13.09
CA GLN A 248 20.82 -10.15 -13.03
C GLN A 248 20.20 -9.52 -11.77
N GLN A 249 20.86 -9.61 -10.61
CA GLN A 249 20.41 -8.93 -9.38
C GLN A 249 20.36 -7.41 -9.55
N LYS A 250 21.36 -6.80 -10.22
CA LYS A 250 21.36 -5.35 -10.51
C LYS A 250 20.28 -4.95 -11.51
N VAL A 251 20.06 -5.75 -12.56
CA VAL A 251 18.94 -5.53 -13.50
C VAL A 251 17.60 -5.64 -12.78
N TRP A 252 17.44 -6.62 -11.88
CA TRP A 252 16.23 -6.79 -11.07
C TRP A 252 15.98 -5.58 -10.18
N LEU A 253 16.99 -5.13 -9.42
CA LEU A 253 16.87 -3.94 -8.56
C LEU A 253 16.47 -2.70 -9.36
N ASP A 254 16.97 -2.54 -10.60
CA ASP A 254 16.61 -1.41 -11.44
C ASP A 254 15.18 -1.52 -12.04
N THR A 255 14.74 -2.72 -12.42
CA THR A 255 13.53 -2.94 -13.25
C THR A 255 12.35 -3.58 -12.52
N VAL A 256 12.53 -3.98 -11.27
CA VAL A 256 11.54 -4.68 -10.47
C VAL A 256 11.46 -4.10 -9.06
N GLY A 257 12.46 -4.32 -8.21
CA GLY A 257 12.38 -3.93 -6.80
C GLY A 257 13.47 -4.56 -5.93
N PRO A 258 13.39 -4.36 -4.59
CA PRO A 258 14.32 -4.92 -3.61
C PRO A 258 14.45 -6.45 -3.64
N LEU A 259 15.47 -6.95 -2.95
CA LEU A 259 15.79 -8.37 -2.85
C LEU A 259 16.08 -8.76 -1.40
N THR A 260 15.62 -9.92 -0.94
CA THR A 260 16.16 -10.50 0.29
C THR A 260 17.57 -11.03 0.03
N ALA A 261 18.43 -10.93 1.03
CA ALA A 261 19.77 -11.51 1.00
C ALA A 261 20.15 -12.03 2.38
N CYS A 262 21.01 -13.03 2.43
CA CYS A 262 21.64 -13.49 3.65
C CYS A 262 23.15 -13.28 3.58
N LEU A 263 23.77 -13.10 4.74
CA LEU A 263 25.20 -12.85 4.89
C LEU A 263 25.73 -13.50 6.16
N ASP A 264 27.03 -13.75 6.16
CA ASP A 264 27.77 -14.07 7.37
C ASP A 264 28.04 -12.77 8.13
N VAL A 265 27.89 -12.78 9.45
CA VAL A 265 28.22 -11.65 10.31
C VAL A 265 29.47 -12.00 11.10
N TYR A 266 30.50 -11.17 10.99
CA TYR A 266 31.76 -11.29 11.73
C TYR A 266 31.78 -10.31 12.91
N GLU A 267 32.64 -10.56 13.90
CA GLU A 267 32.68 -9.74 15.13
C GLU A 267 32.90 -8.23 14.88
N ASP A 268 33.59 -7.86 13.81
CA ASP A 268 33.82 -6.46 13.44
C ASP A 268 32.59 -5.78 12.80
N PHE A 269 31.71 -6.54 12.15
CA PHE A 269 30.51 -6.02 11.48
C PHE A 269 29.60 -5.21 12.41
N PHE A 270 29.54 -5.57 13.69
CA PHE A 270 28.77 -4.88 14.71
C PHE A 270 29.15 -3.41 14.90
N GLY A 271 30.37 -3.04 14.53
CA GLY A 271 30.84 -1.65 14.57
C GLY A 271 30.48 -0.83 13.32
N LEU A 272 29.85 -1.40 12.29
CA LEU A 272 29.61 -0.71 11.02
C LEU A 272 28.71 0.54 11.17
N GLY A 273 29.24 1.70 10.80
CA GLY A 273 28.50 2.97 10.67
C GLY A 273 28.04 3.27 9.25
N SER A 274 28.39 4.46 8.74
CA SER A 274 28.03 4.96 7.40
C SER A 274 28.92 4.45 6.25
N GLY A 275 30.06 3.83 6.56
CA GLY A 275 31.02 3.29 5.58
C GLY A 275 30.54 2.04 4.83
N VAL A 276 31.36 1.56 3.89
CA VAL A 276 31.14 0.28 3.19
C VAL A 276 31.89 -0.81 3.93
N TYR A 277 31.17 -1.79 4.48
CA TYR A 277 31.80 -2.89 5.20
C TYR A 277 32.71 -3.73 4.29
N HIS A 278 33.93 -3.94 4.76
CA HIS A 278 34.88 -4.92 4.25
C HIS A 278 35.33 -5.80 5.40
N ARG A 279 35.30 -7.12 5.26
CA ARG A 279 35.64 -8.01 6.37
C ARG A 279 37.11 -7.84 6.78
N THR A 280 37.35 -7.58 8.06
CA THR A 280 38.70 -7.50 8.67
C THR A 280 38.91 -8.50 9.83
N SER A 281 37.86 -9.22 10.20
CA SER A 281 37.86 -10.26 11.21
C SER A 281 37.57 -11.63 10.58
N ASP A 282 38.31 -12.66 11.00
CA ASP A 282 38.01 -14.05 10.66
C ASP A 282 37.07 -14.73 11.69
N ARG A 283 36.63 -13.99 12.72
CA ARG A 283 35.76 -14.52 13.78
C ARG A 283 34.29 -14.39 13.37
N LEU A 284 33.73 -15.49 12.88
CA LEU A 284 32.30 -15.60 12.57
C LEU A 284 31.47 -15.49 13.86
N ALA A 285 30.51 -14.57 13.88
CA ALA A 285 29.55 -14.41 14.96
C ALA A 285 28.24 -15.19 14.70
N GLY A 286 27.86 -15.34 13.44
CA GLY A 286 26.65 -16.06 13.01
C GLY A 286 26.25 -15.64 11.60
N GLY A 287 25.03 -15.94 11.18
CA GLY A 287 24.50 -15.43 9.92
C GLY A 287 23.24 -14.58 10.13
N HIS A 288 22.95 -13.72 9.16
CA HIS A 288 21.84 -12.78 9.22
C HIS A 288 21.22 -12.59 7.83
N CYS A 289 19.98 -12.14 7.78
CA CYS A 289 19.31 -11.81 6.53
C CYS A 289 18.75 -10.38 6.56
N VAL A 290 18.87 -9.72 5.42
CA VAL A 290 18.58 -8.29 5.23
C VAL A 290 17.79 -8.11 3.93
N LEU A 291 17.23 -6.92 3.74
CA LEU A 291 16.63 -6.53 2.47
C LEU A 291 17.61 -5.64 1.71
N VAL A 292 18.17 -6.13 0.61
CA VAL A 292 18.96 -5.32 -0.34
C VAL A 292 18.02 -4.37 -1.07
N VAL A 293 18.20 -3.08 -0.85
CA VAL A 293 17.37 -1.99 -1.39
C VAL A 293 18.06 -1.24 -2.51
N GLY A 294 19.26 -1.65 -2.91
CA GLY A 294 20.03 -0.93 -3.92
C GLY A 294 21.48 -1.37 -4.05
N TYR A 295 22.20 -0.65 -4.90
CA TYR A 295 23.63 -0.83 -5.14
C TYR A 295 24.27 0.49 -5.57
N ASP A 296 25.59 0.60 -5.39
CA ASP A 296 26.40 1.72 -5.85
C ASP A 296 27.73 1.16 -6.40
N ASP A 297 27.91 1.26 -7.73
CA ASP A 297 29.10 0.75 -8.42
C ASP A 297 30.34 1.60 -8.12
N ALA A 298 30.18 2.90 -7.88
CA ALA A 298 31.31 3.78 -7.55
C ALA A 298 31.87 3.43 -6.17
N ALA A 299 31.00 3.04 -5.24
CA ALA A 299 31.37 2.55 -3.92
C ALA A 299 31.64 1.02 -3.89
N GLY A 300 31.33 0.29 -4.96
CA GLY A 300 31.48 -1.16 -5.05
C GLY A 300 30.63 -1.94 -4.05
N CYS A 301 29.40 -1.49 -3.77
CA CYS A 301 28.62 -2.01 -2.64
C CYS A 301 27.13 -2.27 -2.91
N TRP A 302 26.54 -3.13 -2.08
CA TRP A 302 25.12 -3.30 -1.87
C TRP A 302 24.63 -2.36 -0.77
N LEU A 303 23.44 -1.78 -0.95
CA LEU A 303 22.70 -1.03 0.08
C LEU A 303 21.66 -1.96 0.69
N PHE A 304 21.58 -2.06 2.01
CA PHE A 304 20.60 -2.91 2.67
C PHE A 304 19.86 -2.22 3.82
N LYS A 305 18.58 -2.56 3.97
CA LYS A 305 17.75 -2.30 5.14
C LYS A 305 17.99 -3.41 6.16
N ASN A 306 18.41 -3.04 7.37
CA ASN A 306 18.60 -3.99 8.46
C ASN A 306 17.31 -4.11 9.32
N SER A 307 17.34 -5.02 10.29
CA SER A 307 16.26 -5.32 11.23
C SER A 307 16.72 -5.23 12.69
N TRP A 308 17.69 -4.37 12.98
CA TRP A 308 18.21 -4.11 14.33
C TRP A 308 17.76 -2.75 14.88
N GLY A 309 16.74 -2.14 14.27
CA GLY A 309 16.30 -0.79 14.62
C GLY A 309 17.09 0.33 13.93
N ALA A 310 16.51 1.53 13.95
CA ALA A 310 17.04 2.70 13.24
C ALA A 310 18.34 3.27 13.84
N GLY A 311 18.68 2.90 15.08
CA GLY A 311 19.91 3.32 15.76
C GLY A 311 21.18 2.61 15.27
N HIS A 312 21.05 1.56 14.46
CA HIS A 312 22.19 0.86 13.87
C HIS A 312 22.56 1.45 12.51
N HIS A 313 23.86 1.41 12.16
CA HIS A 313 24.39 1.96 10.91
C HIS A 313 23.97 3.44 10.72
N THR A 314 23.46 3.81 9.54
CA THR A 314 22.86 5.12 9.28
C THR A 314 21.35 4.99 9.12
N GLY A 315 20.60 5.26 10.19
CA GLY A 315 19.14 5.18 10.18
C GLY A 315 18.61 3.75 9.98
N GLY A 316 19.38 2.73 10.35
CA GLY A 316 19.07 1.31 10.16
C GLY A 316 19.43 0.76 8.77
N TYR A 317 20.11 1.53 7.93
CA TYR A 317 20.59 1.11 6.62
C TYR A 317 22.11 0.99 6.61
N GLY A 318 22.62 -0.12 6.08
CA GLY A 318 24.05 -0.39 5.97
C GLY A 318 24.51 -0.55 4.52
N ARG A 319 25.83 -0.59 4.35
CA ARG A 319 26.50 -0.82 3.07
C ARG A 319 27.53 -1.92 3.21
N ILE A 320 27.58 -2.83 2.25
CA ILE A 320 28.53 -3.94 2.24
C ILE A 320 29.13 -4.09 0.84
N ALA A 321 30.45 -4.23 0.75
CA ALA A 321 31.09 -4.38 -0.55
C ALA A 321 30.68 -5.68 -1.27
N TYR A 322 30.72 -5.66 -2.59
CA TYR A 322 30.46 -6.85 -3.41
C TYR A 322 31.43 -7.98 -3.05
N GLY A 323 30.93 -9.21 -3.02
CA GLY A 323 31.70 -10.42 -2.69
C GLY A 323 32.07 -10.57 -1.20
N GLU A 324 31.79 -9.58 -0.35
CA GLU A 324 32.10 -9.64 1.08
C GLU A 324 31.08 -10.45 1.86
N ALA A 325 31.53 -11.00 3.00
CA ALA A 325 30.69 -11.68 3.98
C ALA A 325 29.70 -12.72 3.39
N ARG A 326 30.12 -13.37 2.31
CA ARG A 326 29.33 -14.36 1.55
C ARG A 326 27.97 -13.86 1.04
N ILE A 327 27.72 -12.55 0.98
CA ILE A 327 26.41 -12.03 0.53
C ILE A 327 26.08 -12.38 -0.93
N ASP A 328 27.11 -12.58 -1.75
CA ASP A 328 27.00 -13.00 -3.15
C ASP A 328 27.22 -14.50 -3.36
N HIS A 329 27.52 -15.25 -2.28
CA HIS A 329 27.52 -16.70 -2.30
C HIS A 329 26.10 -17.27 -2.29
N TRP A 330 25.17 -16.57 -1.63
CA TRP A 330 23.76 -16.95 -1.55
C TRP A 330 22.97 -16.32 -2.70
N ALA A 331 21.96 -17.06 -3.19
CA ALA A 331 20.98 -16.48 -4.08
C ALA A 331 20.18 -15.41 -3.33
N LYS A 332 19.80 -14.35 -4.04
CA LYS A 332 18.92 -13.31 -3.52
C LYS A 332 17.52 -13.54 -4.03
N CYS A 333 16.50 -13.32 -3.20
CA CYS A 333 15.10 -13.55 -3.61
C CYS A 333 14.37 -12.24 -3.88
N GLY A 334 13.70 -12.15 -5.03
CA GLY A 334 12.78 -11.06 -5.38
C GLY A 334 11.39 -11.61 -5.68
N LEU A 335 10.38 -10.74 -5.69
CA LEU A 335 9.02 -11.14 -6.08
C LEU A 335 8.35 -10.11 -6.99
N THR A 336 7.27 -10.53 -7.63
CA THR A 336 6.34 -9.68 -8.41
C THR A 336 4.92 -10.18 -8.22
N GLY A 337 3.92 -9.35 -8.54
CA GLY A 337 2.52 -9.78 -8.53
C GLY A 337 1.97 -9.89 -7.13
N THR A 338 2.25 -8.89 -6.30
CA THR A 338 1.58 -8.73 -5.02
C THR A 338 0.09 -8.49 -5.24
N ASN A 339 -0.75 -8.97 -4.31
CA ASN A 339 -2.18 -8.71 -4.30
C ASN A 339 -2.55 -8.14 -2.93
N VAL A 340 -2.63 -6.81 -2.92
CA VAL A 340 -2.88 -6.02 -1.71
C VAL A 340 -4.32 -6.17 -1.24
N ASP A 341 -4.49 -6.36 0.06
CA ASP A 341 -5.80 -6.42 0.70
C ASP A 341 -6.61 -5.12 0.60
N PRO A 342 -7.96 -5.19 0.69
CA PRO A 342 -8.80 -4.00 0.76
C PRO A 342 -8.47 -3.11 1.96
N TRP A 343 -8.00 -3.69 3.06
CA TRP A 343 -7.64 -2.96 4.28
C TRP A 343 -6.58 -1.89 4.04
N SER A 344 -5.53 -2.22 3.30
CA SER A 344 -4.42 -1.31 2.99
C SER A 344 -4.87 -0.17 2.06
N LYS A 345 -5.89 -0.42 1.21
CA LYS A 345 -6.48 0.57 0.30
C LYS A 345 -7.73 1.28 0.85
N ARG A 346 -8.17 0.98 2.08
CA ARG A 346 -9.45 1.46 2.65
C ARG A 346 -9.63 2.98 2.72
N ARG A 347 -8.53 3.73 2.71
CA ARG A 347 -8.52 5.20 2.76
C ARG A 347 -8.42 5.86 1.39
N LEU A 348 -8.12 5.06 0.36
CA LEU A 348 -7.84 5.53 -0.98
C LEU A 348 -9.07 5.53 -1.86
N HIS A 349 -10.27 5.31 -1.32
CA HIS A 349 -11.50 5.31 -2.10
C HIS A 349 -12.67 5.82 -1.28
N ALA A 350 -13.66 6.38 -1.98
CA ALA A 350 -14.93 6.83 -1.42
C ALA A 350 -16.01 6.84 -2.50
N GLY A 351 -17.26 6.88 -2.04
CA GLY A 351 -18.43 6.86 -2.92
C GLY A 351 -18.61 5.48 -3.54
N ASN A 352 -18.85 5.43 -4.85
CA ASN A 352 -19.34 4.23 -5.52
C ASN A 352 -18.29 3.43 -6.30
N VAL A 353 -16.99 3.69 -6.10
CA VAL A 353 -15.88 3.04 -6.82
C VAL A 353 -14.75 2.66 -5.87
N TYR A 354 -14.12 1.51 -6.11
CA TYR A 354 -12.85 1.14 -5.45
C TYR A 354 -11.98 0.27 -6.35
N GLU A 355 -10.71 0.10 -6.00
CA GLU A 355 -9.77 -0.78 -6.69
C GLU A 355 -9.69 -2.13 -5.96
N SER A 356 -10.17 -3.19 -6.60
CA SER A 356 -10.14 -4.55 -6.08
C SER A 356 -8.79 -5.24 -6.31
N GLY A 357 -8.57 -6.34 -5.60
CA GLY A 357 -7.44 -7.25 -5.82
C GLY A 357 -7.67 -8.25 -6.96
N ASN A 358 -8.70 -8.04 -7.80
CA ASN A 358 -9.06 -8.92 -8.91
C ASN A 358 -8.25 -8.62 -10.18
N GLY A 359 -8.43 -9.49 -11.18
CA GLY A 359 -7.74 -9.39 -12.47
C GLY A 359 -6.28 -9.82 -12.41
N ARG A 360 -5.65 -9.89 -13.58
CA ARG A 360 -4.25 -10.32 -13.73
C ARG A 360 -3.27 -9.44 -12.95
N GLY A 361 -3.55 -8.14 -12.88
CA GLY A 361 -2.73 -7.15 -12.24
C GLY A 361 -3.11 -6.80 -10.80
N HIS A 362 -4.11 -7.48 -10.22
CA HIS A 362 -4.61 -7.23 -8.86
C HIS A 362 -4.99 -5.76 -8.60
N ARG A 363 -5.59 -5.12 -9.61
CA ARG A 363 -5.86 -3.66 -9.64
C ARG A 363 -7.10 -3.31 -10.49
N ASN A 364 -8.08 -4.22 -10.54
CA ASN A 364 -9.33 -3.96 -11.25
C ASN A 364 -10.12 -2.87 -10.53
N PHE A 365 -10.86 -2.07 -11.28
CA PHE A 365 -11.80 -1.14 -10.66
C PHE A 365 -13.17 -1.78 -10.61
N GLU A 366 -13.85 -1.61 -9.49
CA GLU A 366 -15.22 -2.04 -9.27
C GLU A 366 -16.06 -0.79 -8.99
N LEU A 367 -17.22 -0.70 -9.62
CA LEU A 367 -18.11 0.45 -9.56
C LEU A 367 -19.56 -0.02 -9.40
N ALA A 368 -20.34 0.63 -8.55
CA ALA A 368 -21.79 0.41 -8.46
C ALA A 368 -22.54 1.68 -8.85
N ALA A 369 -23.61 1.56 -9.63
CA ALA A 369 -24.39 2.71 -10.07
C ALA A 369 -25.88 2.43 -10.01
N THR A 370 -26.65 3.42 -9.55
CA THR A 370 -28.11 3.35 -9.57
C THR A 370 -28.60 3.55 -10.99
N THR A 371 -29.51 2.67 -11.43
CA THR A 371 -30.16 2.76 -12.72
C THR A 371 -31.49 3.54 -12.62
N GLY A 372 -32.02 4.01 -13.74
CA GLY A 372 -33.29 4.74 -13.79
C GLY A 372 -34.53 4.03 -13.20
N ASP A 373 -34.51 2.70 -13.01
CA ASP A 373 -35.59 1.94 -12.36
C ASP A 373 -35.39 1.72 -10.85
N GLY A 374 -34.30 2.24 -10.28
CA GLY A 374 -33.95 2.08 -8.87
C GLY A 374 -33.17 0.79 -8.55
N SER A 375 -32.86 -0.06 -9.53
CA SER A 375 -31.89 -1.15 -9.34
C SER A 375 -30.46 -0.63 -9.35
N LEU A 376 -29.55 -1.35 -8.69
CA LEU A 376 -28.11 -1.07 -8.71
C LEU A 376 -27.42 -1.98 -9.72
N ARG A 377 -26.58 -1.41 -10.57
CA ARG A 377 -25.73 -2.13 -11.53
C ARG A 377 -24.28 -2.09 -11.09
N HIS A 378 -23.69 -3.28 -10.91
CA HIS A 378 -22.25 -3.43 -10.75
C HIS A 378 -21.57 -3.35 -12.11
N TRP A 379 -20.43 -2.66 -12.16
CA TRP A 379 -19.54 -2.52 -13.28
C TRP A 379 -18.13 -2.86 -12.82
N TRP A 380 -17.33 -3.39 -13.72
CA TRP A 380 -15.92 -3.64 -13.46
C TRP A 380 -15.06 -3.26 -14.65
N ARG A 381 -13.79 -2.95 -14.40
CA ARG A 381 -12.79 -2.61 -15.42
C ARG A 381 -11.49 -3.32 -15.10
N GLU A 382 -10.92 -4.01 -16.09
CA GLU A 382 -9.57 -4.58 -15.93
C GLU A 382 -8.55 -3.50 -15.55
N GLY A 383 -7.60 -3.91 -14.72
CA GLY A 383 -6.43 -3.13 -14.34
C GLY A 383 -5.37 -2.97 -15.45
N GLU A 384 -5.70 -3.36 -16.67
CA GLU A 384 -4.85 -3.41 -17.85
C GLU A 384 -5.63 -2.99 -19.11
N ALA A 385 -4.90 -2.69 -20.19
CA ALA A 385 -5.52 -2.34 -21.46
C ALA A 385 -6.49 -3.45 -21.93
N PRO A 386 -7.65 -3.12 -22.51
CA PRO A 386 -8.03 -1.81 -23.05
C PRO A 386 -8.76 -0.86 -22.08
N PHE A 387 -8.83 -1.18 -20.78
CA PHE A 387 -9.52 -0.34 -19.77
C PHE A 387 -11.01 -0.08 -20.06
N ALA A 388 -11.69 -1.03 -20.70
CA ALA A 388 -13.13 -0.96 -20.96
C ALA A 388 -13.94 -1.34 -19.71
N TRP A 389 -15.01 -0.58 -19.44
CA TRP A 389 -15.96 -0.89 -18.38
C TRP A 389 -16.99 -1.91 -18.85
N THR A 390 -17.18 -2.96 -18.06
CA THR A 390 -18.08 -4.07 -18.37
C THR A 390 -19.19 -4.15 -17.31
N PRO A 391 -20.46 -4.21 -17.71
CA PRO A 391 -21.55 -4.39 -16.75
C PRO A 391 -21.54 -5.82 -16.20
N ALA A 392 -21.78 -5.95 -14.91
CA ALA A 392 -22.07 -7.20 -14.21
C ALA A 392 -23.57 -7.28 -13.85
N LYS A 393 -23.92 -8.18 -12.94
CA LYS A 393 -25.30 -8.40 -12.47
C LYS A 393 -25.85 -7.14 -11.79
N THR A 394 -27.14 -6.91 -11.96
CA THR A 394 -27.89 -5.96 -11.14
C THR A 394 -28.31 -6.60 -9.82
N TYR A 395 -28.52 -5.76 -8.81
CA TYR A 395 -29.01 -6.12 -7.49
C TYR A 395 -29.78 -4.94 -6.89
N ALA A 396 -30.57 -5.17 -5.83
CA ALA A 396 -31.55 -4.21 -5.33
C ALA A 396 -32.55 -3.74 -6.40
N ASN A 397 -33.60 -3.05 -5.96
CA ASN A 397 -34.66 -2.52 -6.83
C ASN A 397 -35.37 -1.30 -6.21
N ASP A 398 -34.77 -0.70 -5.19
CA ASP A 398 -35.36 0.33 -4.36
C ASP A 398 -34.39 1.48 -4.07
N ALA A 399 -33.27 1.59 -4.79
CA ALA A 399 -32.31 2.66 -4.59
C ALA A 399 -32.85 4.01 -5.08
N SER A 400 -32.77 5.02 -4.20
CA SER A 400 -33.23 6.38 -4.51
C SER A 400 -32.12 7.31 -5.01
N GLY A 401 -30.87 7.00 -4.67
CA GLY A 401 -29.66 7.76 -5.03
C GLY A 401 -28.50 6.82 -5.31
N GLN A 402 -27.31 7.35 -5.59
CA GLN A 402 -26.11 6.53 -5.87
C GLN A 402 -25.64 5.79 -4.61
N PRO A 403 -25.17 4.53 -4.72
CA PRO A 403 -24.72 3.75 -3.58
C PRO A 403 -23.33 4.18 -3.11
N ALA A 404 -22.95 3.79 -1.90
CA ALA A 404 -21.57 3.70 -1.46
C ALA A 404 -21.04 2.28 -1.65
N PHE A 405 -19.74 2.15 -1.90
CA PHE A 405 -19.12 0.91 -2.34
C PHE A 405 -17.72 0.75 -1.74
N THR A 406 -17.43 -0.39 -1.13
CA THR A 406 -16.13 -0.64 -0.49
C THR A 406 -15.77 -2.12 -0.48
N GLY A 407 -14.47 -2.43 -0.45
CA GLY A 407 -13.97 -3.78 -0.17
C GLY A 407 -13.60 -3.95 1.30
N THR A 408 -13.80 -5.12 1.88
CA THR A 408 -13.66 -5.32 3.34
C THR A 408 -12.73 -6.45 3.73
N THR A 409 -12.40 -6.50 5.03
CA THR A 409 -11.56 -7.58 5.59
C THR A 409 -12.30 -8.90 5.75
N PHE A 410 -13.64 -8.87 5.74
CA PHE A 410 -14.44 -10.08 5.80
C PHE A 410 -14.41 -10.78 4.44
N ASN A 411 -13.62 -11.85 4.31
CA ASN A 411 -13.49 -12.66 3.09
C ASN A 411 -13.11 -11.87 1.82
N ARG A 412 -12.56 -10.65 1.95
CA ARG A 412 -12.38 -9.71 0.82
C ARG A 412 -13.67 -9.47 0.04
N ASN A 413 -14.80 -9.45 0.75
CA ASN A 413 -16.10 -9.17 0.18
C ASN A 413 -16.15 -7.75 -0.37
N THR A 414 -17.05 -7.58 -1.33
CA THR A 414 -17.47 -6.26 -1.79
C THR A 414 -18.76 -5.89 -1.09
N GLU A 415 -18.86 -4.67 -0.58
CA GLU A 415 -20.00 -4.17 0.16
C GLU A 415 -20.61 -2.98 -0.55
N SER A 416 -21.94 -2.92 -0.60
CA SER A 416 -22.72 -1.83 -1.17
C SER A 416 -23.76 -1.35 -0.17
N LEU A 417 -24.03 -0.05 -0.17
CA LEU A 417 -24.99 0.57 0.73
C LEU A 417 -25.69 1.74 0.05
N HIS A 418 -27.01 1.79 0.09
CA HIS A 418 -27.78 2.87 -0.53
C HIS A 418 -28.94 3.35 0.35
N VAL A 419 -29.47 4.53 0.02
CA VAL A 419 -30.73 5.03 0.57
C VAL A 419 -31.89 4.51 -0.26
N THR A 420 -32.85 3.85 0.37
CA THR A 420 -34.04 3.30 -0.30
C THR A 420 -35.05 4.39 -0.65
N THR A 421 -35.97 4.11 -1.56
CA THR A 421 -37.12 4.99 -1.89
C THR A 421 -38.05 5.24 -0.70
N GLY A 422 -37.98 4.40 0.35
CA GLY A 422 -38.69 4.57 1.62
C GLY A 422 -37.92 5.35 2.70
N GLY A 423 -36.76 5.94 2.38
CA GLY A 423 -36.00 6.77 3.33
C GLY A 423 -35.25 5.97 4.39
N ARG A 424 -34.91 4.70 4.10
CA ARG A 424 -34.07 3.82 4.93
C ARG A 424 -32.69 3.63 4.30
N LEU A 425 -31.74 3.07 5.05
CA LEU A 425 -30.50 2.53 4.49
C LEU A 425 -30.67 1.04 4.20
N ARG A 426 -30.04 0.51 3.15
CA ARG A 426 -30.01 -0.93 2.86
C ARG A 426 -28.60 -1.38 2.52
N HIS A 427 -28.16 -2.47 3.15
CA HIS A 427 -26.83 -3.04 2.98
C HIS A 427 -26.90 -4.26 2.05
N TRP A 428 -25.94 -4.39 1.15
CA TRP A 428 -25.74 -5.53 0.25
C TRP A 428 -24.27 -5.95 0.28
N TYR A 429 -24.01 -7.24 0.10
CA TYR A 429 -22.66 -7.76 0.01
C TYR A 429 -22.51 -8.78 -1.12
N TYR A 430 -21.37 -8.77 -1.80
CA TYR A 430 -21.02 -9.76 -2.80
C TYR A 430 -20.27 -10.89 -2.12
N GLU A 431 -20.93 -12.04 -2.02
CA GLU A 431 -20.35 -13.27 -1.50
C GLU A 431 -19.41 -13.87 -2.54
N GLN A 432 -18.10 -13.67 -2.36
CA GLN A 432 -17.08 -14.07 -3.33
C GLN A 432 -17.12 -15.58 -3.64
N SER A 433 -17.32 -16.43 -2.63
CA SER A 433 -17.40 -17.88 -2.79
C SER A 433 -18.63 -18.35 -3.57
N GLY A 434 -19.74 -17.63 -3.44
CA GLY A 434 -21.02 -17.94 -4.10
C GLY A 434 -21.24 -17.20 -5.43
N GLY A 435 -20.41 -16.20 -5.73
CA GLY A 435 -20.55 -15.39 -6.95
C GLY A 435 -21.88 -14.63 -7.04
N ALA A 436 -22.40 -14.17 -5.90
CA ALA A 436 -23.74 -13.61 -5.79
C ALA A 436 -23.83 -12.42 -4.82
N TRP A 437 -24.66 -11.44 -5.20
CA TRP A 437 -25.13 -10.39 -4.30
C TRP A 437 -26.11 -10.95 -3.29
N ARG A 438 -25.93 -10.58 -2.02
CA ARG A 438 -26.77 -10.95 -0.88
C ARG A 438 -27.30 -9.69 -0.23
N ASP A 439 -28.57 -9.72 0.15
CA ASP A 439 -29.24 -8.64 0.85
C ASP A 439 -28.91 -8.74 2.36
N GLY A 440 -28.21 -7.74 2.87
CA GLY A 440 -27.89 -7.60 4.29
C GLY A 440 -29.02 -6.94 5.11
N GLY A 441 -30.11 -6.55 4.44
CA GLY A 441 -31.30 -5.98 5.07
C GLY A 441 -31.28 -4.47 5.19
N ALA A 442 -32.45 -3.92 5.54
CA ALA A 442 -32.65 -2.49 5.72
C ALA A 442 -32.45 -2.05 7.18
N PHE A 443 -31.80 -0.92 7.39
CA PHE A 443 -31.49 -0.32 8.69
C PHE A 443 -31.55 1.21 8.58
N GLY A 444 -31.03 1.91 9.59
CA GLY A 444 -30.89 3.36 9.52
C GLY A 444 -32.14 4.11 9.97
N PRO A 445 -32.14 5.45 9.82
CA PRO A 445 -33.26 6.27 10.20
C PRO A 445 -34.45 6.02 9.25
N GLY A 446 -35.66 6.40 9.65
CA GLY A 446 -36.86 6.35 8.79
C GLY A 446 -37.02 7.56 7.86
N ASP A 447 -36.11 8.53 7.95
CA ASP A 447 -36.13 9.82 7.27
C ASP A 447 -34.77 10.15 6.63
N ALA A 448 -34.03 9.14 6.15
CA ALA A 448 -32.90 9.38 5.26
C ALA A 448 -33.38 10.13 4.01
N ALA A 449 -32.63 11.13 3.57
CA ALA A 449 -33.04 11.98 2.46
C ALA A 449 -33.02 11.18 1.14
N ILE A 450 -34.17 11.09 0.47
CA ILE A 450 -34.30 10.42 -0.84
C ILE A 450 -33.35 11.07 -1.86
N GLY A 451 -32.67 10.26 -2.66
CA GLY A 451 -31.63 10.73 -3.57
C GLY A 451 -30.24 10.79 -2.93
N SER A 452 -30.13 10.46 -1.65
CA SER A 452 -28.87 10.55 -0.92
C SER A 452 -27.90 9.44 -1.21
N THR A 453 -26.63 9.83 -1.35
CA THR A 453 -25.48 8.94 -1.30
C THR A 453 -24.95 8.93 0.13
N PRO A 454 -25.04 7.79 0.83
CA PRO A 454 -24.44 7.64 2.14
C PRO A 454 -22.91 7.62 2.01
N ALA A 455 -22.20 8.00 3.06
CA ALA A 455 -20.79 7.70 3.19
C ALA A 455 -20.64 6.38 3.95
N PHE A 456 -19.75 5.49 3.49
CA PHE A 456 -19.58 4.16 4.05
C PHE A 456 -18.12 3.72 3.98
N ILE A 457 -17.55 3.34 5.13
CA ILE A 457 -16.20 2.83 5.24
C ILE A 457 -16.14 1.66 6.24
N GLN A 458 -15.05 0.89 6.20
CA GLN A 458 -14.62 0.06 7.33
C GLN A 458 -13.53 0.81 8.13
N SER A 459 -13.82 1.13 9.39
CA SER A 459 -12.88 1.73 10.34
C SER A 459 -12.02 0.68 11.04
N ASP A 460 -11.03 1.12 11.81
CA ASP A 460 -10.23 0.29 12.73
C ASP A 460 -10.73 0.30 14.18
N TYR A 461 -11.93 0.85 14.41
CA TYR A 461 -12.60 0.73 15.69
C TYR A 461 -13.24 -0.65 15.85
N GLY A 462 -12.92 -1.34 16.94
CA GLY A 462 -13.27 -2.75 17.12
C GLY A 462 -12.34 -3.69 16.33
N LYS A 463 -12.46 -5.00 16.56
CA LYS A 463 -11.77 -6.03 15.78
C LYS A 463 -12.81 -6.94 15.15
N PRO A 464 -12.95 -6.97 13.81
CA PRO A 464 -11.97 -6.59 12.79
C PRO A 464 -12.04 -5.13 12.27
N GLY A 465 -12.88 -4.31 12.88
CA GLY A 465 -13.19 -2.97 12.42
C GLY A 465 -14.69 -2.80 12.18
N ASN A 466 -15.23 -1.64 12.52
CA ASN A 466 -16.64 -1.34 12.32
C ASN A 466 -16.91 -0.91 10.89
N PHE A 467 -18.10 -1.22 10.40
CA PHE A 467 -18.74 -0.45 9.36
C PHE A 467 -19.23 0.85 9.95
N GLU A 468 -18.80 1.97 9.35
CA GLU A 468 -19.20 3.33 9.72
C GLU A 468 -19.98 3.93 8.57
N VAL A 469 -21.17 4.45 8.87
CA VAL A 469 -22.08 4.99 7.87
C VAL A 469 -22.54 6.37 8.31
N VAL A 470 -22.55 7.34 7.39
CA VAL A 470 -23.18 8.64 7.64
C VAL A 470 -24.09 8.99 6.48
N VAL A 471 -25.32 9.39 6.79
CA VAL A 471 -26.33 9.80 5.81
C VAL A 471 -26.96 11.12 6.20
N ARG A 472 -27.42 11.90 5.22
CA ARG A 472 -28.22 13.10 5.47
C ARG A 472 -29.68 12.74 5.72
N THR A 473 -30.29 13.33 6.75
CA THR A 473 -31.73 13.20 7.05
C THR A 473 -32.54 14.34 6.41
N VAL A 474 -33.86 14.17 6.30
CA VAL A 474 -34.77 15.15 5.67
C VAL A 474 -34.69 16.53 6.33
N ASP A 475 -34.47 16.58 7.64
CA ASP A 475 -34.29 17.80 8.45
C ASP A 475 -32.97 18.55 8.21
N GLY A 476 -32.11 18.07 7.30
CA GLY A 476 -30.84 18.72 6.95
C GLY A 476 -29.71 18.50 7.96
N ARG A 477 -29.83 17.50 8.83
CA ARG A 477 -28.76 17.00 9.70
C ARG A 477 -28.06 15.78 9.10
N LEU A 478 -26.96 15.36 9.72
CA LEU A 478 -26.30 14.09 9.44
C LEU A 478 -26.61 13.10 10.56
N ASN A 479 -26.75 11.82 10.23
CA ASN A 479 -26.95 10.75 11.20
C ASN A 479 -25.88 9.67 10.99
N HIS A 480 -25.11 9.40 12.05
CA HIS A 480 -24.11 8.34 12.07
C HIS A 480 -24.73 7.01 12.49
N TRP A 481 -24.34 5.93 11.82
CA TRP A 481 -24.72 4.55 12.11
C TRP A 481 -23.48 3.68 12.04
N TRP A 482 -23.43 2.62 12.86
CA TRP A 482 -22.30 1.71 12.85
C TRP A 482 -22.69 0.26 13.16
N ARG A 483 -21.85 -0.67 12.73
CA ARG A 483 -21.98 -2.10 13.02
C ARG A 483 -20.61 -2.75 13.04
N ILE A 484 -20.36 -3.67 13.97
CA ILE A 484 -19.16 -4.50 13.94
C ILE A 484 -19.17 -5.33 12.64
N ASN A 485 -18.07 -5.38 11.89
CA ASN A 485 -17.95 -6.27 10.75
C ASN A 485 -17.73 -7.74 11.20
N GLY A 486 -18.67 -8.24 12.01
CA GLY A 486 -18.65 -9.50 12.73
C GLY A 486 -19.97 -9.70 13.50
N ALA A 487 -20.16 -10.90 14.07
CA ALA A 487 -21.30 -11.17 14.95
C ALA A 487 -21.35 -10.14 16.11
N PRO A 488 -22.53 -9.62 16.51
CA PRO A 488 -23.88 -10.11 16.18
C PRO A 488 -24.52 -9.50 14.93
N TRP A 489 -23.80 -8.72 14.12
CA TRP A 489 -24.33 -8.08 12.89
C TRP A 489 -25.45 -7.05 13.10
N THR A 490 -25.51 -6.42 14.28
CA THR A 490 -26.51 -5.41 14.62
C THR A 490 -26.05 -3.99 14.26
N TRP A 491 -26.89 -3.25 13.53
CA TRP A 491 -26.69 -1.82 13.29
C TRP A 491 -27.12 -0.98 14.50
N ASN A 492 -26.30 -0.01 14.86
CA ASN A 492 -26.50 0.89 15.99
C ASN A 492 -26.57 2.34 15.50
N ASP A 493 -27.48 3.11 16.10
CA ASP A 493 -27.59 4.56 15.87
C ASP A 493 -26.54 5.28 16.72
N GLY A 494 -25.61 5.98 16.08
CA GLY A 494 -24.59 6.82 16.72
C GLY A 494 -25.06 8.26 16.96
N GLY A 495 -26.30 8.58 16.58
CA GLY A 495 -26.94 9.86 16.80
C GLY A 495 -26.80 10.85 15.63
N ARG A 496 -27.55 11.96 15.76
CA ARG A 496 -27.57 13.05 14.78
C ARG A 496 -26.64 14.18 15.17
N PHE A 497 -25.92 14.71 14.20
CA PHE A 497 -25.01 15.84 14.35
C PHE A 497 -25.09 16.76 13.13
N ALA A 498 -24.37 17.89 13.19
CA ALA A 498 -24.43 18.97 12.21
C ALA A 498 -25.87 19.52 11.99
N SER A 499 -25.97 20.57 11.16
CA SER A 499 -27.23 21.14 10.69
C SER A 499 -26.98 21.99 9.44
N GLY A 500 -28.03 22.26 8.66
CA GLY A 500 -27.92 23.10 7.47
C GLY A 500 -27.11 22.45 6.36
N ILE A 501 -27.20 21.12 6.19
CA ILE A 501 -26.58 20.40 5.07
C ILE A 501 -27.47 20.54 3.84
N ALA A 502 -26.92 20.99 2.71
CA ALA A 502 -27.66 21.24 1.46
C ALA A 502 -28.01 19.96 0.72
N HIS A 503 -26.98 19.20 0.38
CA HIS A 503 -27.06 18.16 -0.64
C HIS A 503 -27.13 16.79 -0.01
N PHE A 504 -27.60 15.83 -0.80
CA PHE A 504 -27.96 14.52 -0.34
C PHE A 504 -26.74 13.62 0.00
N GLY A 505 -25.65 14.09 0.60
CA GLY A 505 -24.58 13.17 0.99
C GLY A 505 -23.34 13.82 1.60
N PRO A 506 -22.72 13.19 2.60
CA PRO A 506 -21.38 13.52 3.04
C PRO A 506 -20.33 12.64 2.35
N ALA A 507 -19.05 12.97 2.55
CA ALA A 507 -17.92 12.08 2.31
C ALA A 507 -17.20 11.79 3.63
N LEU A 508 -16.84 10.54 3.89
CA LEU A 508 -16.25 10.08 5.16
C LEU A 508 -14.95 9.33 4.89
N VAL A 509 -13.94 9.58 5.72
CA VAL A 509 -12.69 8.83 5.77
C VAL A 509 -12.31 8.53 7.21
N GLN A 510 -11.59 7.44 7.45
CA GLN A 510 -10.86 7.28 8.70
C GLN A 510 -9.40 7.66 8.48
N THR A 511 -8.89 8.61 9.26
CA THR A 511 -7.53 9.10 9.14
C THR A 511 -6.50 8.05 9.58
N ARG A 512 -5.23 8.23 9.21
CA ARG A 512 -4.13 7.46 9.82
C ARG A 512 -3.99 7.66 11.33
N SER A 513 -4.43 8.79 11.85
CA SER A 513 -4.53 9.06 13.30
C SER A 513 -5.74 8.40 13.97
N ARG A 514 -6.49 7.57 13.23
CA ARG A 514 -7.66 6.80 13.67
C ARG A 514 -8.89 7.66 14.02
N HIS A 515 -8.96 8.89 13.50
CA HIS A 515 -10.14 9.74 13.60
C HIS A 515 -11.09 9.50 12.44
N LEU A 516 -12.38 9.74 12.63
CA LEU A 516 -13.31 9.88 11.52
C LEU A 516 -13.39 11.34 11.10
N ASP A 517 -13.09 11.60 9.83
CA ASP A 517 -13.18 12.91 9.22
C ASP A 517 -14.24 12.88 8.11
N LEU A 518 -15.06 13.92 8.06
CA LEU A 518 -16.19 14.01 7.17
C LEU A 518 -16.30 15.40 6.55
N VAL A 519 -16.58 15.47 5.24
CA VAL A 519 -16.93 16.73 4.58
C VAL A 519 -18.36 16.65 4.04
N ALA A 520 -19.13 17.71 4.23
CA ALA A 520 -20.46 17.85 3.63
C ALA A 520 -20.71 19.27 3.14
N THR A 521 -21.56 19.40 2.12
CA THR A 521 -21.97 20.69 1.56
C THR A 521 -23.15 21.27 2.34
N ARG A 522 -23.06 22.55 2.68
CA ARG A 522 -24.02 23.33 3.45
C ARG A 522 -25.03 24.05 2.58
N THR A 523 -26.17 24.44 3.15
CA THR A 523 -27.26 25.20 2.51
C THR A 523 -26.84 26.55 1.94
N ASP A 524 -25.72 27.11 2.39
CA ASP A 524 -25.13 28.34 1.85
C ASP A 524 -24.17 28.11 0.66
N GLY A 525 -24.08 26.87 0.18
CA GLY A 525 -23.23 26.50 -0.95
C GLY A 525 -21.73 26.37 -0.61
N ARG A 526 -21.35 26.40 0.66
CA ARG A 526 -19.98 26.10 1.12
C ARG A 526 -19.86 24.66 1.58
N MET A 527 -18.66 24.13 1.67
CA MET A 527 -18.36 22.84 2.30
C MET A 527 -17.87 23.05 3.73
N GLN A 528 -18.04 22.06 4.59
CA GLN A 528 -17.47 22.07 5.92
C GLN A 528 -16.92 20.69 6.30
N LEU A 529 -15.80 20.69 7.03
CA LEU A 529 -15.23 19.53 7.69
C LEU A 529 -15.90 19.31 9.05
N TRP A 530 -16.08 18.05 9.42
CA TRP A 530 -16.37 17.58 10.78
C TRP A 530 -15.41 16.45 11.10
N TRP A 531 -15.09 16.30 12.39
CA TRP A 531 -14.23 15.22 12.85
C TRP A 531 -14.77 14.59 14.14
N ARG A 532 -14.36 13.35 14.40
CA ARG A 532 -14.67 12.60 15.62
C ARG A 532 -13.44 11.79 16.05
N ASP A 533 -12.95 12.04 17.26
CA ASP A 533 -11.94 11.18 17.90
C ASP A 533 -12.64 10.14 18.78
N ASP A 534 -12.59 8.88 18.35
CA ASP A 534 -13.21 7.77 19.06
C ASP A 534 -12.50 7.42 20.38
N ARG A 535 -11.32 8.00 20.64
CA ARG A 535 -10.64 7.91 21.94
C ARG A 535 -11.09 9.00 22.92
N ASP A 536 -11.77 10.04 22.44
CA ASP A 536 -12.16 11.22 23.22
C ASP A 536 -13.66 11.51 23.09
N GLY A 537 -14.48 10.53 23.50
CA GLY A 537 -15.90 10.76 23.79
C GLY A 537 -16.89 10.58 22.64
N PHE A 538 -16.47 10.07 21.47
CA PHE A 538 -17.35 9.78 20.30
C PHE A 538 -18.16 10.99 19.80
N ALA A 539 -17.75 12.21 20.15
CA ALA A 539 -18.47 13.42 19.81
C ALA A 539 -18.02 13.95 18.44
N TRP A 540 -18.98 14.39 17.63
CA TRP A 540 -18.69 15.07 16.36
C TRP A 540 -18.44 16.55 16.60
N HIS A 541 -17.31 17.05 16.08
CA HIS A 541 -16.89 18.43 16.21
C HIS A 541 -16.90 19.14 14.85
N PRO A 542 -17.40 20.39 14.77
CA PRO A 542 -17.30 21.18 13.55
C PRO A 542 -15.85 21.63 13.32
N GLY A 543 -15.39 21.50 12.08
CA GLY A 543 -14.11 22.00 11.60
C GLY A 543 -14.28 23.15 10.59
N GLU A 544 -13.27 23.30 9.75
CA GLU A 544 -13.10 24.35 8.75
C GLU A 544 -14.29 24.43 7.77
N VAL A 545 -14.69 25.65 7.40
CA VAL A 545 -15.68 25.93 6.34
C VAL A 545 -14.96 26.54 5.14
N PHE A 546 -15.17 26.00 3.94
CA PHE A 546 -14.40 26.36 2.75
C PHE A 546 -15.22 26.21 1.46
N GLY A 547 -14.69 26.74 0.35
CA GLY A 547 -15.38 26.75 -0.94
C GLY A 547 -16.60 27.68 -0.97
N SER A 548 -17.28 27.69 -2.11
CA SER A 548 -18.48 28.49 -2.36
C SER A 548 -19.19 28.00 -3.62
N ALA A 549 -20.49 28.24 -3.74
CA ALA A 549 -21.28 27.88 -4.92
C ALA A 549 -21.23 26.38 -5.28
N ILE A 550 -21.13 25.51 -4.28
CA ILE A 550 -21.10 24.06 -4.44
C ILE A 550 -22.52 23.50 -4.57
N THR A 551 -22.74 22.64 -5.57
CA THR A 551 -24.07 22.15 -5.97
C THR A 551 -24.23 20.63 -5.86
N SER A 552 -23.22 19.91 -5.39
CA SER A 552 -23.32 18.47 -5.13
C SER A 552 -22.74 18.05 -3.77
N ALA A 553 -22.96 16.78 -3.42
CA ALA A 553 -22.18 16.10 -2.39
C ALA A 553 -20.70 16.00 -2.82
N PRO A 554 -19.75 16.09 -1.88
CA PRO A 554 -18.33 15.86 -2.14
C PRO A 554 -18.01 14.36 -2.18
N CYS A 555 -16.87 14.00 -2.78
CA CYS A 555 -16.16 12.74 -2.53
C CYS A 555 -14.76 13.08 -1.98
N LEU A 556 -14.32 12.37 -0.94
CA LEU A 556 -13.09 12.65 -0.18
C LEU A 556 -12.31 11.35 0.03
N ILE A 557 -11.00 11.39 -0.19
CA ILE A 557 -10.07 10.32 0.17
C ILE A 557 -8.87 10.88 0.95
N GLU A 558 -8.17 10.03 1.72
CA GLU A 558 -6.82 10.34 2.22
C GLU A 558 -5.81 9.66 1.30
N ALA A 559 -5.27 10.41 0.35
CA ALA A 559 -4.35 9.91 -0.67
C ALA A 559 -2.95 9.60 -0.10
N GLN A 560 -2.04 9.16 -0.95
CA GLN A 560 -0.64 8.88 -0.65
C GLN A 560 0.26 10.08 -0.91
N TYR A 561 -0.27 11.16 -1.51
CA TYR A 561 0.43 12.43 -1.64
C TYR A 561 0.73 13.00 -0.26
N GLY A 562 1.95 13.49 -0.02
CA GLY A 562 2.36 13.99 1.30
C GLY A 562 2.69 12.91 2.34
N ALA A 563 2.32 11.64 2.12
CA ALA A 563 2.67 10.54 3.02
C ALA A 563 4.12 10.08 2.79
N THR A 564 5.05 10.60 3.60
CA THR A 564 6.49 10.31 3.49
C THR A 564 6.89 8.93 3.98
N ASP A 565 6.03 8.26 4.74
CA ASP A 565 6.15 6.89 5.21
C ASP A 565 4.75 6.32 5.51
N GLU A 566 4.70 5.08 6.01
CA GLU A 566 3.46 4.37 6.34
C GLU A 566 2.58 5.05 7.40
N ASP A 567 3.16 5.85 8.30
CA ASP A 567 2.48 6.45 9.45
C ASP A 567 2.11 7.92 9.23
N THR A 568 2.79 8.58 8.29
CA THR A 568 2.52 9.95 7.93
C THR A 568 1.19 10.07 7.19
N ALA A 569 0.29 10.91 7.70
CA ALA A 569 -0.97 11.24 7.05
C ALA A 569 -0.73 11.80 5.64
N GLY A 570 -1.46 11.26 4.68
CA GLY A 570 -1.45 11.81 3.34
C GLY A 570 -2.42 12.97 3.18
N ASN A 571 -2.39 13.62 2.03
CA ASN A 571 -3.28 14.71 1.69
C ASN A 571 -4.73 14.22 1.64
N TYR A 572 -5.64 15.07 2.08
CA TYR A 572 -7.01 14.98 1.60
C TYR A 572 -7.08 15.43 0.16
N GLU A 573 -7.76 14.62 -0.64
CA GLU A 573 -8.09 14.90 -2.03
C GLU A 573 -9.61 14.81 -2.15
N LEU A 574 -10.23 15.88 -2.65
CA LEU A 574 -11.68 16.03 -2.71
C LEU A 574 -12.10 16.47 -4.10
N CYS A 575 -13.17 15.87 -4.62
CA CYS A 575 -13.82 16.33 -5.85
C CYS A 575 -15.31 16.59 -5.60
N VAL A 576 -15.82 17.67 -6.18
CA VAL A 576 -17.21 18.11 -6.01
C VAL A 576 -17.69 18.89 -7.23
N VAL A 577 -19.00 18.96 -7.48
CA VAL A 577 -19.56 19.79 -8.55
C VAL A 577 -19.93 21.17 -8.00
N ALA A 578 -19.51 22.22 -8.71
CA ALA A 578 -19.87 23.59 -8.46
C ALA A 578 -20.93 24.10 -9.45
N ALA A 579 -21.50 25.27 -9.13
CA ALA A 579 -22.43 25.98 -9.99
C ALA A 579 -21.85 26.14 -11.40
N GLY A 580 -22.68 25.82 -12.42
CA GLY A 580 -22.24 25.74 -13.82
C GLY A 580 -21.87 24.34 -14.30
N GLY A 581 -22.06 23.30 -13.47
CA GLY A 581 -21.93 21.89 -13.89
C GLY A 581 -20.49 21.48 -14.18
N ARG A 582 -19.54 22.06 -13.45
CA ARG A 582 -18.09 21.76 -13.52
C ARG A 582 -17.65 21.06 -12.25
N VAL A 583 -16.71 20.14 -12.37
CA VAL A 583 -16.07 19.48 -11.22
C VAL A 583 -14.91 20.34 -10.75
N GLU A 584 -14.86 20.61 -9.45
CA GLU A 584 -13.73 21.21 -8.76
C GLU A 584 -12.97 20.14 -7.98
N HIS A 585 -11.65 20.14 -8.16
CA HIS A 585 -10.72 19.41 -7.31
C HIS A 585 -10.24 20.33 -6.19
N TRP A 586 -10.21 19.83 -4.97
CA TRP A 586 -9.70 20.48 -3.77
C TRP A 586 -8.72 19.54 -3.06
N TRP A 587 -7.73 20.10 -2.38
CA TRP A 587 -6.79 19.31 -1.59
C TRP A 587 -6.38 20.02 -0.31
N ARG A 588 -5.94 19.25 0.69
CA ARG A 588 -5.44 19.75 1.98
C ARG A 588 -4.30 18.86 2.47
N GLY A 589 -3.18 19.47 2.86
CA GLY A 589 -2.05 18.75 3.46
C GLY A 589 -2.28 18.45 4.93
N ASN A 590 -2.33 17.17 5.31
CA ASN A 590 -2.68 16.77 6.69
C ASN A 590 -1.46 16.54 7.60
N ALA A 591 -0.28 16.28 7.05
CA ALA A 591 0.93 16.10 7.85
C ALA A 591 1.39 17.39 8.57
N GLY A 592 0.88 18.57 8.18
CA GLY A 592 1.30 19.87 8.74
C GLY A 592 0.17 20.89 8.96
N GLY A 593 -1.09 20.46 9.00
CA GLY A 593 -2.23 21.35 9.29
C GLY A 593 -2.52 22.41 8.22
N GLY A 594 -2.38 22.06 6.94
CA GLY A 594 -2.62 22.98 5.83
C GLY A 594 -4.09 23.40 5.67
N ALA A 595 -4.33 24.52 4.98
CA ALA A 595 -5.67 24.95 4.59
C ALA A 595 -6.14 24.24 3.30
N TRP A 596 -7.46 24.15 3.12
CA TRP A 596 -8.05 23.70 1.87
C TRP A 596 -7.66 24.60 0.70
N THR A 597 -7.16 23.99 -0.37
CA THR A 597 -6.74 24.68 -1.59
C THR A 597 -7.57 24.18 -2.76
N ARG A 598 -8.17 25.10 -3.52
CA ARG A 598 -8.85 24.79 -4.78
C ARG A 598 -7.79 24.51 -5.84
N GLY A 599 -7.82 23.31 -6.39
CA GLY A 599 -6.98 22.85 -7.48
C GLY A 599 -7.61 23.12 -8.84
N ALA A 600 -7.74 22.07 -9.64
CA ALA A 600 -8.22 22.17 -11.01
C ALA A 600 -9.75 22.23 -11.12
N VAL A 601 -10.25 22.78 -12.23
CA VAL A 601 -11.67 22.73 -12.62
C VAL A 601 -11.81 22.00 -13.95
N PHE A 602 -12.52 20.89 -13.97
CA PHE A 602 -12.63 19.99 -15.12
C PHE A 602 -14.05 19.47 -15.32
N GLY A 603 -14.25 18.67 -16.35
CA GLY A 603 -15.56 18.15 -16.74
C GLY A 603 -16.51 19.23 -17.24
N ARG A 604 -17.70 18.82 -17.67
CA ARG A 604 -18.84 19.67 -18.04
C ARG A 604 -20.11 18.86 -17.93
N ASP A 605 -21.25 19.54 -17.81
CA ASP A 605 -22.56 18.90 -17.67
C ASP A 605 -22.59 17.93 -16.48
N ALA A 606 -21.81 18.23 -15.44
CA ALA A 606 -21.70 17.40 -14.25
C ALA A 606 -22.86 17.69 -13.30
N LEU A 607 -23.47 16.62 -12.77
CA LEU A 607 -24.52 16.66 -11.75
C LEU A 607 -23.93 16.38 -10.36
N ALA A 608 -23.08 15.36 -10.24
CA ALA A 608 -22.42 14.99 -8.99
C ALA A 608 -21.12 14.23 -9.25
N VAL A 609 -20.20 14.28 -8.29
CA VAL A 609 -19.11 13.30 -8.18
C VAL A 609 -19.64 12.15 -7.34
N THR A 610 -19.65 10.93 -7.87
CA THR A 610 -20.27 9.77 -7.22
C THR A 610 -19.25 8.83 -6.58
N GLY A 611 -18.00 8.91 -7.02
CA GLY A 611 -16.92 8.08 -6.51
C GLY A 611 -15.56 8.66 -6.85
N MET A 612 -14.60 8.41 -5.98
CA MET A 612 -13.21 8.82 -6.16
C MET A 612 -12.29 7.79 -5.53
N LEU A 613 -11.15 7.53 -6.17
CA LEU A 613 -10.07 6.77 -5.57
C LEU A 613 -8.69 7.26 -6.01
N GLN A 614 -7.65 6.84 -5.29
CA GLN A 614 -6.28 6.84 -5.79
C GLN A 614 -5.88 5.42 -6.17
N GLY A 615 -5.55 5.22 -7.43
CA GLY A 615 -5.29 3.89 -7.99
C GLY A 615 -3.81 3.50 -8.03
N SER A 616 -3.57 2.26 -8.42
CA SER A 616 -2.24 1.67 -8.64
C SER A 616 -1.53 2.20 -9.91
N PHE A 617 -2.05 3.22 -10.58
CA PHE A 617 -1.56 3.74 -11.85
C PHE A 617 -0.66 4.97 -11.69
N GLY A 618 0.47 4.86 -10.99
CA GLY A 618 1.38 5.99 -10.81
C GLY A 618 0.84 7.08 -9.88
N PHE A 619 0.13 6.67 -8.82
CA PHE A 619 -0.56 7.55 -7.88
C PHE A 619 -1.72 8.36 -8.49
N ASP A 620 -2.16 8.05 -9.72
CA ASP A 620 -3.25 8.75 -10.40
C ASP A 620 -4.53 8.81 -9.51
N LEU A 621 -5.19 9.98 -9.50
CA LEU A 621 -6.54 10.10 -8.95
C LEU A 621 -7.56 9.71 -10.01
N GLU A 622 -8.59 8.99 -9.61
CA GLU A 622 -9.59 8.40 -10.50
C GLU A 622 -10.97 8.81 -9.98
N VAL A 623 -11.79 9.42 -10.83
CA VAL A 623 -13.04 10.07 -10.43
C VAL A 623 -14.17 9.63 -11.34
N ILE A 624 -15.31 9.29 -10.74
CA ILE A 624 -16.56 8.99 -11.44
C ILE A 624 -17.54 10.15 -11.25
N VAL A 625 -18.01 10.67 -12.37
CA VAL A 625 -18.90 11.84 -12.43
C VAL A 625 -20.23 11.42 -13.04
N LEU A 626 -21.33 11.66 -12.34
CA LEU A 626 -22.67 11.59 -12.89
C LEU A 626 -22.95 12.86 -13.68
N ARG A 627 -23.35 12.70 -14.94
CA ARG A 627 -23.67 13.78 -15.86
C ARG A 627 -25.17 14.10 -15.86
N THR A 628 -25.54 15.26 -16.39
CA THR A 628 -26.94 15.69 -16.55
C THR A 628 -27.73 14.82 -17.54
N ASP A 629 -27.03 14.18 -18.48
CA ASP A 629 -27.59 13.19 -19.42
C ASP A 629 -27.77 11.78 -18.80
N ARG A 630 -27.52 11.64 -17.49
CA ARG A 630 -27.60 10.39 -16.74
C ARG A 630 -26.60 9.32 -17.18
N LEU A 631 -25.52 9.70 -17.85
CA LEU A 631 -24.37 8.81 -18.04
C LEU A 631 -23.36 9.04 -16.91
N LEU A 632 -22.58 8.01 -16.57
CA LEU A 632 -21.37 8.21 -15.77
C LEU A 632 -20.19 8.49 -16.70
N GLN A 633 -19.24 9.28 -16.22
CA GLN A 633 -17.99 9.55 -16.92
C GLN A 633 -16.81 9.36 -15.99
N HIS A 634 -15.83 8.59 -16.45
CA HIS A 634 -14.57 8.41 -15.77
C HIS A 634 -13.61 9.57 -16.10
N TYR A 635 -12.93 10.09 -15.10
CA TYR A 635 -11.84 11.06 -15.23
C TYR A 635 -10.62 10.56 -14.47
N ARG A 636 -9.44 10.89 -14.95
CA ARG A 636 -8.18 10.61 -14.24
C ARG A 636 -7.29 11.84 -14.15
N ARG A 637 -6.60 12.03 -13.02
CA ARG A 637 -5.52 13.00 -12.86
C ARG A 637 -4.20 12.25 -12.86
N ASP A 638 -3.34 12.55 -13.83
CA ASP A 638 -2.04 11.91 -13.89
C ASP A 638 -1.04 12.48 -12.88
N GLY A 639 0.11 11.81 -12.72
CA GLY A 639 1.21 12.28 -11.88
C GLY A 639 1.80 13.67 -12.24
N SER A 640 1.47 14.25 -13.41
CA SER A 640 1.82 15.65 -13.74
C SER A 640 0.78 16.67 -13.24
N GLY A 641 -0.33 16.18 -12.70
CA GLY A 641 -1.44 16.96 -12.22
C GLY A 641 -2.49 17.28 -13.29
N ARG A 642 -2.36 16.74 -14.50
CA ARG A 642 -3.29 16.98 -15.61
C ARG A 642 -4.49 16.05 -15.54
N TRP A 643 -5.68 16.61 -15.72
CA TRP A 643 -6.94 15.85 -15.80
C TRP A 643 -7.25 15.41 -17.23
N HIS A 644 -7.70 14.17 -17.37
CA HIS A 644 -8.07 13.54 -18.63
C HIS A 644 -9.48 12.98 -18.53
N ALA A 645 -10.30 13.23 -19.54
CA ALA A 645 -11.60 12.59 -19.68
C ALA A 645 -11.42 11.17 -20.23
N GLY A 646 -11.98 10.20 -19.52
CA GLY A 646 -12.08 8.81 -19.94
C GLY A 646 -13.44 8.49 -20.58
N PRO A 647 -13.74 7.20 -20.76
CA PRO A 647 -14.97 6.75 -21.40
C PRO A 647 -16.22 7.09 -20.59
N LEU A 648 -17.35 7.15 -21.30
CA LEU A 648 -18.67 7.13 -20.70
C LEU A 648 -19.02 5.70 -20.27
N ILE A 649 -19.72 5.56 -19.14
CA ILE A 649 -20.07 4.27 -18.52
C ILE A 649 -21.57 4.21 -18.34
N GLY A 650 -22.22 3.37 -19.15
CA GLY A 650 -23.67 3.10 -19.10
C GLY A 650 -24.58 4.32 -19.15
N PRO A 651 -25.91 4.11 -19.22
CA PRO A 651 -26.83 4.93 -18.47
C PRO A 651 -26.82 4.51 -16.99
N ALA A 652 -26.71 5.50 -16.11
CA ALA A 652 -27.02 5.47 -14.69
C ALA A 652 -28.43 6.02 -14.46
#